data_AF-A0A5Y3RIY3-F1
#
_entry.id   AF-A0A5Y3RIY3-F1
#
_cell.length_a   1.000
_cell.length_b   1.000
_cell.length_c   1.000
_cell.angle_alpha   90.00
_cell.angle_beta   90.00
_cell.angle_gamma   90.00
#
_symmetry.space_group_name_H-M   'P 1'
#
loop_
_entity.id
_entity.type
_entity.pdbx_description
1 polymer ?
#
loop_
_entity_poly.entity_id
_entity_poly.type
_entity_poly.pdbx_seq_one_letter_code
_entity_poly.pdbx_strand_id
1 'polypeptide(L)'
;MPVLISGVLKDGTGTPIQNCTIQLKASRTSTTVVVNTVASENPDDAGRYSMDVEQGQYTVTLLVEGYPPSHAGVITVYDDSKPGTLNDFLGAMTEDDVRPEALRRFEAMVEEVARQASEASRNATVAGQASEQAQTSAGQAAESATAAVNAAGAAEASATQAASSAASAESSAGTATTKAGEASASAASADTARTAAAASAAAAKTSEANADVSRTAAGDSAAAAAASATAAQTSAARAGASETAAKTSETQAASSAGDAGASVTAAAASEKAAAASAAAAKTSETNAATSASTAAASATAASSSASEASTHAAASDTSASLAAQSSTAAGAAATRAEDAAKRAEDIADVISLEDASLTKKGIVKLSSATDSDSEALAATPKAVKAVMIEAQTKAPLDSPALTGTPTAPTPETTAAGIEIATAAFVAAKVAQLVGSAPEALDTLQELADALGNDPNFATTVLNKLAGKQPLDETLTALSGKSVDGLIEYVGLRETISRATGAMQKDQNLNDVPDKALARQSLQLGNSATLNVGTTLGTVAAGDDIRISSAKRAIDDTQTGLAEQPVMWISSADDLSNLPSGARRFASNKAPATILPVNDYVFLEVIAKRDCANGCVVQITDSAGNTWTGIRYDATNGSSFTWRPLMSCPPGVPLPWPSDTIPAGYALMQGQTFDKSAYPLLAVAYPSGVIPDMRGWTIKGKPASGRAVLSQEMDGNKAHGHTARAQDTDLGTKSTSSFDYGTKSTNTTGNHTHQFGGYINSYWGDSNHTSFQPGGGAWTQAAGDHAHTVYIGGHEHTMYIGPHGHVVIVDADGNAETFGLMDGGVDAAITAYFGSQLQERVQQNIIREYLGEQPVGTAFVIETGNSKHPWLVPAPTMRVPLIIDGTDAVYNATRAALLAIFQHNKSAGEDRKITSVALPAMGAGCGQIPPGQRRPANCTDIAPPDIPSSHIAVFDAEIQTWSLQEDHRGETVYDTTTGNQVYISDLGPLPENVTSVSPGGGYKKWDSKAQVWMNDEAAEAAARLREAEGTKNRLLQIASEKIAPLQDAVDLDEATNKEKASLLAWRKYRVQVNRVDTLKPVWPEKPASSL
;
A
#
# COMPACT_ATOMS: atom_id res chain seq x y z
N MET A 1 99.72 22.44 49.88
CA MET A 1 100.49 23.69 50.10
C MET A 1 100.31 24.53 48.85
N PRO A 2 100.22 25.86 48.93
CA PRO A 2 100.09 26.67 47.74
C PRO A 2 101.35 26.55 46.86
N VAL A 3 101.14 26.51 45.55
CA VAL A 3 102.18 26.39 44.53
C VAL A 3 102.48 27.79 44.00
N LEU A 4 103.77 28.17 44.03
CA LEU A 4 104.21 29.47 43.56
C LEU A 4 104.19 29.51 42.02
N ILE A 5 103.31 30.35 41.46
CA ILE A 5 103.26 30.67 40.04
C ILE A 5 103.89 32.05 39.85
N SER A 6 105.09 32.09 39.25
CA SER A 6 105.85 33.33 39.10
C SER A 6 106.59 33.40 37.76
N GLY A 7 106.77 34.62 37.24
CA GLY A 7 107.41 34.81 35.94
C GLY A 7 107.41 36.27 35.49
N VAL A 8 107.76 36.50 34.22
CA VAL A 8 107.68 37.82 33.58
C VAL A 8 106.64 37.75 32.47
N LEU A 9 105.58 38.56 32.57
CA LEU A 9 104.56 38.65 31.53
C LEU A 9 105.09 39.53 30.38
N LYS A 10 105.19 38.95 29.18
CA LYS A 10 105.76 39.61 27.99
C LYS A 10 104.77 39.57 26.84
N ASP A 11 104.84 40.56 25.96
CA ASP A 11 104.09 40.56 24.70
C ASP A 11 104.76 39.68 23.63
N GLY A 12 104.14 39.57 22.46
CA GLY A 12 104.66 38.82 21.31
C GLY A 12 105.99 39.34 20.73
N THR A 13 106.50 40.48 21.22
CA THR A 13 107.81 41.05 20.87
C THR A 13 108.86 40.83 21.96
N GLY A 14 108.48 40.23 23.10
CA GLY A 14 109.35 39.98 24.24
C GLY A 14 109.47 41.15 25.23
N THR A 15 108.68 42.20 25.04
CA THR A 15 108.67 43.39 25.92
C THR A 15 107.76 43.14 27.14
N PRO A 16 108.16 43.53 28.37
CA PRO A 16 107.30 43.38 29.54
C PRO A 16 105.98 44.13 29.40
N ILE A 17 104.87 43.50 29.77
CA ILE A 17 103.53 44.11 29.76
C ILE A 17 103.31 44.83 31.09
N GLN A 18 103.18 46.16 31.05
CA GLN A 18 102.84 47.01 32.20
C GLN A 18 101.31 47.18 32.32
N ASN A 19 100.79 47.47 33.51
CA ASN A 19 99.37 47.70 33.80
C ASN A 19 98.42 46.55 33.38
N CYS A 20 98.87 45.31 33.55
CA CYS A 20 98.05 44.11 33.38
C CYS A 20 97.66 43.55 34.75
N THR A 21 96.45 43.02 34.90
CA THR A 21 96.06 42.20 36.05
C THR A 21 95.85 40.76 35.59
N ILE A 22 96.56 39.82 36.22
CA ILE A 22 96.34 38.39 36.03
C ILE A 22 95.27 37.95 37.03
N GLN A 23 94.12 37.45 36.53
CA GLN A 23 93.05 36.91 37.36
C GLN A 23 92.94 35.39 37.20
N LEU A 24 92.93 34.69 38.34
CA LEU A 24 92.63 33.27 38.44
C LEU A 24 91.27 33.09 39.12
N LYS A 25 90.29 32.55 38.39
CA LYS A 25 88.95 32.27 38.92
C LYS A 25 88.74 30.77 39.08
N ALA A 26 88.46 30.31 40.29
CA ALA A 26 88.24 28.88 40.56
C ALA A 26 87.03 28.34 39.78
N SER A 27 87.26 27.34 38.93
CA SER A 27 86.26 26.75 38.03
C SER A 27 85.41 25.67 38.73
N ARG A 28 85.91 25.07 39.82
CA ARG A 28 85.22 24.05 40.63
C ARG A 28 85.59 24.21 42.10
N THR A 29 84.70 23.79 42.99
CA THR A 29 84.96 23.76 44.43
C THR A 29 85.90 22.59 44.73
N SER A 30 87.11 22.89 45.21
CA SER A 30 88.08 21.94 45.74
C SER A 30 88.01 21.91 47.28
N THR A 31 88.81 21.04 47.91
CA THR A 31 88.91 20.95 49.38
C THR A 31 89.55 22.19 50.02
N THR A 32 90.22 23.05 49.23
CA THR A 32 90.91 24.25 49.70
C THR A 32 90.38 25.54 49.09
N VAL A 33 89.68 25.49 47.95
CA VAL A 33 89.18 26.68 47.23
C VAL A 33 87.75 26.48 46.73
N VAL A 34 86.86 27.45 46.97
CA VAL A 34 85.46 27.41 46.54
C VAL A 34 85.29 27.94 45.11
N VAL A 35 84.41 27.32 44.32
CA VAL A 35 84.10 27.76 42.95
C VAL A 35 83.72 29.25 42.90
N ASN A 36 84.09 29.94 41.82
CA ASN A 36 83.89 31.38 41.57
C ASN A 36 84.67 32.35 42.46
N THR A 37 85.54 31.88 43.36
CA THR A 37 86.51 32.76 44.03
C THR A 37 87.60 33.22 43.05
N VAL A 38 88.08 34.45 43.20
CA VAL A 38 89.05 35.08 42.30
C VAL A 38 90.28 35.51 43.09
N ALA A 39 91.46 35.09 42.64
CA ALA A 39 92.74 35.65 43.03
C ALA A 39 93.25 36.55 41.90
N SER A 40 93.86 37.69 42.24
CA SER A 40 94.38 38.63 41.25
C SER A 40 95.74 39.15 41.66
N GLU A 41 96.65 39.27 40.69
CA GLU A 41 97.96 39.87 40.89
C GLU A 41 98.30 40.83 39.75
N ASN A 42 98.95 41.94 40.11
CA ASN A 42 99.42 42.94 39.16
C ASN A 42 100.94 42.80 39.05
N PRO A 43 101.48 42.52 37.86
CA PRO A 43 102.92 42.53 37.65
C PRO A 43 103.51 43.93 37.91
N ASP A 44 104.77 43.98 38.34
CA ASP A 44 105.51 45.24 38.56
C ASP A 44 105.87 45.98 37.25
N ASP A 45 106.53 47.14 37.33
CA ASP A 45 106.95 47.94 36.17
C ASP A 45 107.91 47.17 35.22
N ALA A 46 108.50 46.06 35.68
CA ALA A 46 109.33 45.14 34.91
C ALA A 46 108.56 43.89 34.41
N GLY A 47 107.24 43.85 34.59
CA GLY A 47 106.33 42.77 34.20
C GLY A 47 106.43 41.51 35.05
N ARG A 48 107.06 41.57 36.23
CA ARG A 48 107.25 40.41 37.12
C ARG A 48 106.00 40.16 37.96
N TYR A 49 105.53 38.92 37.99
CA TYR A 49 104.43 38.46 38.86
C TYR A 49 104.87 37.23 39.67
N SER A 50 104.22 37.02 40.81
CA SER A 50 104.51 36.02 41.83
C SER A 50 103.31 35.81 42.77
N MET A 51 102.51 34.77 42.50
CA MET A 51 101.33 34.43 43.32
C MET A 51 101.43 33.00 43.86
N ASP A 52 101.05 32.84 45.12
CA ASP A 52 100.86 31.53 45.76
C ASP A 52 99.44 31.02 45.45
N VAL A 53 99.32 29.91 44.72
CA VAL A 53 98.04 29.39 44.22
C VAL A 53 97.73 28.03 44.85
N GLU A 54 96.58 27.93 45.52
CA GLU A 54 96.12 26.69 46.14
C GLU A 54 95.65 25.64 45.12
N GLN A 55 95.64 24.37 45.52
CA GLN A 55 95.21 23.27 44.65
C GLN A 55 93.78 23.45 44.11
N GLY A 56 93.62 23.33 42.80
CA GLY A 56 92.34 23.58 42.15
C GLY A 56 92.47 23.81 40.66
N GLN A 57 91.31 23.93 40.00
CA GLN A 57 91.21 24.27 38.59
C GLN A 57 90.78 25.73 38.46
N TYR A 58 91.50 26.51 37.66
CA TYR A 58 91.30 27.95 37.54
C TYR A 58 91.20 28.40 36.09
N THR A 59 90.24 29.27 35.82
CA THR A 59 90.15 30.06 34.60
C THR A 59 91.07 31.27 34.72
N VAL A 60 92.03 31.39 33.79
CA VAL A 60 92.98 32.50 33.70
C VAL A 60 92.45 33.60 32.79
N THR A 61 92.41 34.84 33.28
CA THR A 61 92.03 36.04 32.50
C THR A 61 93.08 37.12 32.67
N LEU A 62 93.49 37.75 31.57
CA LEU A 62 94.42 38.88 31.55
C LEU A 62 93.64 40.18 31.27
N LEU A 63 93.77 41.16 32.17
CA LEU A 63 93.09 42.45 32.07
C LEU A 63 94.15 43.53 31.89
N VAL A 64 94.35 43.99 30.65
CA VAL A 64 95.27 45.09 30.35
C VAL A 64 94.50 46.39 30.30
N GLU A 65 94.95 47.42 31.02
CA GLU A 65 94.28 48.73 31.06
C GLU A 65 94.12 49.30 29.64
N GLY A 66 92.88 49.61 29.24
CA GLY A 66 92.53 50.08 27.89
C GLY A 66 92.17 48.99 26.88
N TYR A 67 92.27 47.70 27.23
CA TYR A 67 91.89 46.56 26.39
C TYR A 67 90.83 45.67 27.07
N PRO A 68 89.91 45.04 26.30
CA PRO A 68 88.92 44.15 26.88
C PRO A 68 89.59 42.93 27.55
N PRO A 69 89.05 42.42 28.67
CA PRO A 69 89.56 41.23 29.34
C PRO A 69 89.72 40.06 28.38
N SER A 70 90.93 39.49 28.31
CA SER A 70 91.24 38.38 27.42
C SER A 70 91.38 37.09 28.24
N HIS A 71 90.57 36.09 27.92
CA HIS A 71 90.71 34.76 28.50
C HIS A 71 91.98 34.09 27.97
N ALA A 72 92.89 33.70 28.87
CA ALA A 72 94.18 33.12 28.52
C ALA A 72 94.18 31.59 28.51
N GLY A 73 93.22 30.96 29.20
CA GLY A 73 93.04 29.50 29.23
C GLY A 73 92.64 29.00 30.61
N VAL A 74 92.68 27.68 30.80
CA VAL A 74 92.41 27.01 32.07
C VAL A 74 93.69 26.33 32.54
N ILE A 75 94.00 26.46 33.83
CA ILE A 75 95.10 25.74 34.47
C ILE A 75 94.56 24.84 35.57
N THR A 76 95.26 23.73 35.81
CA THR A 76 95.00 22.84 36.95
C THR A 76 96.25 22.75 37.81
N VAL A 77 96.12 23.09 39.09
CA VAL A 77 97.22 23.02 40.08
C VAL A 77 96.95 21.80 40.96
N TYR A 78 97.83 20.81 40.89
CA TYR A 78 97.81 19.59 41.72
C TYR A 78 98.70 19.77 42.97
N ASP A 79 98.50 18.91 43.97
CA ASP A 79 99.30 18.83 45.21
C ASP A 79 100.81 18.79 44.95
N ASP A 80 101.23 17.99 43.97
CA ASP A 80 102.62 17.76 43.60
C ASP A 80 103.13 18.68 42.48
N SER A 81 102.34 19.68 42.09
CA SER A 81 102.74 20.63 41.05
C SER A 81 103.95 21.44 41.49
N LYS A 82 104.99 21.48 40.65
CA LYS A 82 106.22 22.23 40.92
C LYS A 82 106.01 23.72 40.62
N PRO A 83 106.68 24.63 41.36
CA PRO A 83 106.69 26.06 41.01
C PRO A 83 107.15 26.28 39.57
N GLY A 84 106.48 27.20 38.86
CA GLY A 84 106.70 27.43 37.44
C GLY A 84 106.06 28.73 36.95
N THR A 85 106.21 29.01 35.66
CA THR A 85 105.55 30.17 35.02
C THR A 85 104.11 29.84 34.69
N LEU A 86 103.25 30.86 34.57
CA LEU A 86 101.85 30.69 34.15
C LEU A 86 101.72 29.93 32.82
N ASN A 87 102.69 30.08 31.92
CA ASN A 87 102.71 29.40 30.63
C ASN A 87 103.03 27.90 30.76
N ASP A 88 103.81 27.49 31.77
CA ASP A 88 104.10 26.08 32.06
C ASP A 88 102.83 25.33 32.49
N PHE A 89 101.92 26.01 33.18
CA PHE A 89 100.63 25.45 33.60
C PHE A 89 99.57 25.49 32.49
N LEU A 90 99.62 26.47 31.58
CA LEU A 90 98.71 26.55 30.42
C LEU A 90 99.04 25.52 29.32
N GLY A 91 100.27 24.97 29.32
CA GLY A 91 100.73 23.97 28.35
C GLY A 91 100.65 22.51 28.81
N ALA A 92 100.16 22.23 30.01
CA ALA A 92 100.08 20.87 30.56
C ALA A 92 98.85 20.11 30.01
N MET A 93 99.03 18.86 29.56
CA MET A 93 97.93 17.98 29.14
C MET A 93 96.93 17.80 30.28
N THR A 94 95.63 17.84 29.97
CA THR A 94 94.55 17.76 30.96
C THR A 94 93.88 16.40 30.96
N GLU A 95 93.10 16.09 32.00
CA GLU A 95 92.43 14.79 32.20
C GLU A 95 91.44 14.41 31.07
N ASP A 96 91.01 15.38 30.24
CA ASP A 96 90.23 15.14 29.03
C ASP A 96 91.04 14.56 27.85
N ASP A 97 92.38 14.73 27.85
CA ASP A 97 93.26 14.21 26.79
C ASP A 97 93.54 12.70 26.89
N VAL A 98 93.20 12.07 28.03
CA VAL A 98 93.52 10.66 28.34
C VAL A 98 92.30 9.72 28.29
N ARG A 99 91.11 10.23 27.94
CA ARG A 99 89.90 9.41 27.80
C ARG A 99 89.85 8.77 26.40
N PRO A 100 89.87 7.43 26.26
CA PRO A 100 89.86 6.80 24.93
C PRO A 100 88.53 7.07 24.21
N GLU A 101 88.58 7.65 23.01
CA GLU A 101 87.41 7.90 22.13
C GLU A 101 86.57 6.64 21.87
N ALA A 102 87.18 5.45 22.01
CA ALA A 102 86.49 4.16 21.96
C ALA A 102 85.45 3.98 23.08
N LEU A 103 85.73 4.43 24.31
CA LEU A 103 84.79 4.30 25.43
C LEU A 103 83.60 5.26 25.27
N ARG A 104 83.87 6.48 24.76
CA ARG A 104 82.84 7.49 24.52
C ARG A 104 81.88 7.08 23.40
N ARG A 105 82.41 6.43 22.34
CA ARG A 105 81.59 5.84 21.27
C ARG A 105 80.84 4.58 21.72
N PHE A 106 81.41 3.80 22.63
CA PHE A 106 80.75 2.62 23.21
C PHE A 106 79.56 3.01 24.09
N GLU A 107 79.71 4.00 24.96
CA GLU A 107 78.59 4.49 25.80
C GLU A 107 77.48 5.12 24.95
N ALA A 108 77.81 5.92 23.93
CA ALA A 108 76.83 6.47 22.99
C ALA A 108 76.14 5.39 22.14
N MET A 109 76.84 4.31 21.78
CA MET A 109 76.26 3.17 21.07
C MET A 109 75.35 2.34 21.98
N VAL A 110 75.70 2.18 23.26
CA VAL A 110 74.86 1.48 24.25
C VAL A 110 73.58 2.26 24.54
N GLU A 111 73.65 3.59 24.66
CA GLU A 111 72.46 4.44 24.79
C GLU A 111 71.58 4.38 23.52
N GLU A 112 72.17 4.37 22.33
CA GLU A 112 71.41 4.27 21.08
C GLU A 112 70.78 2.87 20.89
N VAL A 113 71.48 1.79 21.28
CA VAL A 113 70.91 0.43 21.29
C VAL A 113 69.79 0.31 22.33
N ALA A 114 69.92 0.94 23.49
CA ALA A 114 68.84 0.98 24.49
C ALA A 114 67.61 1.77 24.00
N ARG A 115 67.83 2.86 23.26
CA ARG A 115 66.78 3.63 22.60
C ARG A 115 66.07 2.82 21.50
N GLN A 116 66.83 2.16 20.64
CA GLN A 116 66.32 1.30 19.56
C GLN A 116 65.56 0.09 20.12
N ALA A 117 66.04 -0.52 21.20
CA ALA A 117 65.36 -1.62 21.88
C ALA A 117 64.02 -1.17 22.51
N SER A 118 63.97 0.04 23.06
CA SER A 118 62.72 0.62 23.57
C SER A 118 61.71 0.94 22.46
N GLU A 119 62.17 1.43 21.31
CA GLU A 119 61.33 1.62 20.11
C GLU A 119 60.83 0.28 19.54
N ALA A 120 61.69 -0.73 19.46
CA ALA A 120 61.31 -2.07 19.02
C ALA A 120 60.27 -2.72 19.95
N SER A 121 60.43 -2.56 21.27
CA SER A 121 59.44 -3.03 22.24
C SER A 121 58.11 -2.30 22.10
N ARG A 122 58.12 -0.98 21.88
CA ARG A 122 56.90 -0.18 21.67
C ARG A 122 56.19 -0.57 20.37
N ASN A 123 56.94 -0.80 19.30
CA ASN A 123 56.42 -1.28 18.03
C ASN A 123 55.85 -2.72 18.14
N ALA A 124 56.47 -3.59 18.93
CA ALA A 124 55.95 -4.93 19.21
C ALA A 124 54.63 -4.88 19.99
N THR A 125 54.48 -3.96 20.95
CA THR A 125 53.21 -3.73 21.66
C THR A 125 52.11 -3.22 20.71
N VAL A 126 52.44 -2.26 19.84
CA VAL A 126 51.48 -1.75 18.84
C VAL A 126 51.09 -2.84 17.83
N ALA A 127 52.04 -3.68 17.41
CA ALA A 127 51.75 -4.83 16.55
C ALA A 127 50.88 -5.89 17.26
N GLY A 128 51.10 -6.12 18.56
CA GLY A 128 50.25 -6.97 19.40
C GLY A 128 48.81 -6.45 19.49
N GLN A 129 48.65 -5.15 19.75
CA GLN A 129 47.33 -4.49 19.79
C GLN A 129 46.63 -4.51 18.42
N ALA A 130 47.38 -4.34 17.33
CA ALA A 130 46.84 -4.45 15.97
C ALA A 130 46.42 -5.90 15.65
N SER A 131 47.14 -6.91 16.15
CA SER A 131 46.76 -8.32 16.03
C SER A 131 45.51 -8.65 16.83
N GLU A 132 45.34 -8.09 18.03
CA GLU A 132 44.13 -8.25 18.86
C GLU A 132 42.92 -7.55 18.21
N GLN A 133 43.12 -6.37 17.62
CA GLN A 133 42.08 -5.71 16.83
C GLN A 133 41.72 -6.53 15.58
N ALA A 134 42.70 -7.11 14.88
CA ALA A 134 42.43 -7.97 13.73
C ALA A 134 41.67 -9.26 14.12
N GLN A 135 41.99 -9.86 15.28
CA GLN A 135 41.21 -10.99 15.83
C GLN A 135 39.79 -10.57 16.24
N THR A 136 39.62 -9.37 16.79
CA THR A 136 38.30 -8.82 17.13
C THR A 136 37.46 -8.59 15.87
N SER A 137 38.06 -8.02 14.82
CA SER A 137 37.40 -7.83 13.52
C SER A 137 37.07 -9.15 12.82
N ALA A 138 37.94 -10.16 12.94
CA ALA A 138 37.65 -11.51 12.45
C ALA A 138 36.49 -12.17 13.22
N GLY A 139 36.41 -11.95 14.54
CA GLY A 139 35.28 -12.38 15.37
C GLY A 139 33.96 -11.71 14.97
N GLN A 140 33.98 -10.39 14.76
CA GLN A 140 32.81 -9.64 14.28
C GLN A 140 32.38 -10.06 12.86
N ALA A 141 33.33 -10.44 11.99
CA ALA A 141 33.04 -10.98 10.68
C ALA A 141 32.38 -12.38 10.77
N ALA A 142 32.81 -13.23 11.71
CA ALA A 142 32.20 -14.53 11.96
C ALA A 142 30.77 -14.40 12.56
N GLU A 143 30.57 -13.43 13.46
CA GLU A 143 29.23 -13.09 13.98
C GLU A 143 28.33 -12.54 12.87
N SER A 144 28.87 -11.70 11.99
CA SER A 144 28.14 -11.16 10.82
C SER A 144 27.78 -12.25 9.80
N ALA A 145 28.67 -13.22 9.57
CA ALA A 145 28.38 -14.40 8.75
C ALA A 145 27.27 -15.26 9.36
N THR A 146 27.27 -15.42 10.69
CA THR A 146 26.22 -16.13 11.42
C THR A 146 24.88 -15.38 11.34
N ALA A 147 24.90 -14.06 11.46
CA ALA A 147 23.72 -13.20 11.29
C ALA A 147 23.17 -13.28 9.85
N ALA A 148 24.03 -13.35 8.83
CA ALA A 148 23.63 -13.51 7.44
C ALA A 148 22.99 -14.88 7.17
N VAL A 149 23.51 -15.96 7.77
CA VAL A 149 22.90 -17.30 7.71
C VAL A 149 21.54 -17.33 8.40
N ASN A 150 21.41 -16.69 9.56
CA ASN A 150 20.13 -16.56 10.27
C ASN A 150 19.12 -15.72 9.47
N ALA A 151 19.57 -14.66 8.80
CA ALA A 151 18.74 -13.84 7.92
C ALA A 151 18.28 -14.62 6.68
N ALA A 152 19.14 -15.47 6.10
CA ALA A 152 18.77 -16.37 5.01
C ALA A 152 17.73 -17.42 5.47
N GLY A 153 17.90 -18.00 6.66
CA GLY A 153 16.91 -18.91 7.25
C GLY A 153 15.56 -18.22 7.56
N ALA A 154 15.59 -16.97 8.03
CA ALA A 154 14.38 -16.18 8.23
C ALA A 154 13.67 -15.84 6.90
N ALA A 155 14.44 -15.61 5.83
CA ALA A 155 13.90 -15.40 4.49
C ALA A 155 13.26 -16.68 3.92
N GLU A 156 13.86 -17.85 4.15
CA GLU A 156 13.33 -19.15 3.72
C GLU A 156 12.05 -19.53 4.50
N ALA A 157 12.01 -19.25 5.81
CA ALA A 157 10.81 -19.39 6.62
C ALA A 157 9.69 -18.43 6.15
N SER A 158 10.04 -17.20 5.81
CA SER A 158 9.10 -16.20 5.28
C SER A 158 8.55 -16.57 3.90
N ALA A 159 9.38 -17.13 3.02
CA ALA A 159 8.94 -17.67 1.73
C ALA A 159 7.96 -18.85 1.90
N THR A 160 8.21 -19.71 2.88
CA THR A 160 7.33 -20.84 3.23
C THR A 160 5.98 -20.36 3.78
N GLN A 161 5.98 -19.34 4.64
CA GLN A 161 4.77 -18.71 5.17
C GLN A 161 3.95 -18.02 4.07
N ALA A 162 4.62 -17.38 3.10
CA ALA A 162 3.98 -16.78 1.94
C ALA A 162 3.31 -17.83 1.04
N ALA A 163 3.97 -18.98 0.81
CA ALA A 163 3.39 -20.09 0.05
C ALA A 163 2.15 -20.69 0.73
N SER A 164 2.17 -20.86 2.06
CA SER A 164 1.01 -21.36 2.82
C SER A 164 -0.15 -20.35 2.84
N SER A 165 0.17 -19.06 2.84
CA SER A 165 -0.83 -17.98 2.74
C SER A 165 -1.45 -17.92 1.34
N ALA A 166 -0.67 -18.14 0.29
CA ALA A 166 -1.17 -18.26 -1.09
C ALA A 166 -2.10 -19.47 -1.25
N ALA A 167 -1.75 -20.64 -0.69
CA ALA A 167 -2.61 -21.82 -0.70
C ALA A 167 -3.93 -21.61 0.07
N SER A 168 -3.87 -20.89 1.19
CA SER A 168 -5.07 -20.52 1.96
C SER A 168 -5.96 -19.52 1.19
N ALA A 169 -5.35 -18.62 0.41
CA ALA A 169 -6.06 -17.69 -0.46
C ALA A 169 -6.74 -18.42 -1.64
N GLU A 170 -6.08 -19.40 -2.27
CA GLU A 170 -6.68 -20.26 -3.30
C GLU A 170 -7.87 -21.06 -2.76
N SER A 171 -7.73 -21.65 -1.56
CA SER A 171 -8.82 -22.37 -0.90
C SER A 171 -10.01 -21.46 -0.57
N SER A 172 -9.74 -20.23 -0.13
CA SER A 172 -10.75 -19.21 0.14
C SER A 172 -11.43 -18.71 -1.14
N ALA A 173 -10.70 -18.56 -2.24
CA ALA A 173 -11.24 -18.22 -3.56
C ALA A 173 -12.13 -19.34 -4.11
N GLY A 174 -11.76 -20.61 -3.91
CA GLY A 174 -12.59 -21.77 -4.22
C GLY A 174 -13.90 -21.80 -3.40
N THR A 175 -13.82 -21.44 -2.12
CA THR A 175 -14.99 -21.31 -1.25
C THR A 175 -15.91 -20.16 -1.68
N ALA A 176 -15.34 -19.00 -2.05
CA ALA A 176 -16.07 -17.86 -2.57
C ALA A 176 -16.77 -18.17 -3.91
N THR A 177 -16.11 -18.93 -4.79
CA THR A 177 -16.68 -19.40 -6.06
C THR A 177 -17.88 -20.33 -5.80
N THR A 178 -17.75 -21.27 -4.87
CA THR A 178 -18.85 -22.14 -4.44
C THR A 178 -20.03 -21.33 -3.90
N LYS A 179 -19.77 -20.34 -3.05
CA LYS A 179 -20.82 -19.47 -2.48
C LYS A 179 -21.49 -18.55 -3.51
N ALA A 180 -20.76 -18.07 -4.51
CA ALA A 180 -21.35 -17.35 -5.64
C ALA A 180 -22.28 -18.25 -6.47
N GLY A 181 -21.93 -19.53 -6.63
CA GLY A 181 -22.80 -20.54 -7.24
C GLY A 181 -24.09 -20.78 -6.44
N GLU A 182 -23.98 -20.92 -5.11
CA GLU A 182 -25.14 -21.07 -4.23
C GLU A 182 -26.05 -19.83 -4.19
N ALA A 183 -25.48 -18.63 -4.25
CA ALA A 183 -26.22 -17.37 -4.36
C ALA A 183 -26.98 -17.28 -5.69
N SER A 184 -26.36 -17.73 -6.79
CA SER A 184 -27.00 -17.80 -8.12
C SER A 184 -28.17 -18.80 -8.14
N ALA A 185 -28.02 -19.96 -7.48
CA ALA A 185 -29.10 -20.93 -7.32
C ALA A 185 -30.26 -20.40 -6.45
N SER A 186 -29.94 -19.61 -5.42
CA SER A 186 -30.92 -18.95 -4.55
C SER A 186 -31.68 -17.84 -5.28
N ALA A 187 -31.00 -17.06 -6.14
CA ALA A 187 -31.64 -16.07 -6.99
C ALA A 187 -32.59 -16.72 -8.02
N ALA A 188 -32.19 -17.84 -8.62
CA ALA A 188 -33.06 -18.62 -9.52
C ALA A 188 -34.30 -19.19 -8.78
N SER A 189 -34.13 -19.59 -7.52
CA SER A 189 -35.24 -20.03 -6.66
C SER A 189 -36.19 -18.87 -6.31
N ALA A 190 -35.66 -17.67 -6.08
CA ALA A 190 -36.45 -16.46 -5.87
C ALA A 190 -37.23 -16.04 -7.14
N ASP A 191 -36.64 -16.18 -8.32
CA ASP A 191 -37.32 -15.92 -9.59
C ASP A 191 -38.42 -16.96 -9.90
N THR A 192 -38.18 -18.21 -9.50
CA THR A 192 -39.20 -19.28 -9.55
C THR A 192 -40.37 -18.95 -8.61
N ALA A 193 -40.08 -18.49 -7.39
CA ALA A 193 -41.10 -18.05 -6.44
C ALA A 193 -41.87 -16.81 -6.92
N ARG A 194 -41.20 -15.84 -7.57
CA ARG A 194 -41.83 -14.67 -8.21
C ARG A 194 -42.77 -15.08 -9.34
N THR A 195 -42.36 -16.07 -10.13
CA THR A 195 -43.20 -16.63 -11.22
C THR A 195 -44.42 -17.36 -10.65
N ALA A 196 -44.25 -18.12 -9.56
CA ALA A 196 -45.35 -18.76 -8.85
C ALA A 196 -46.32 -17.74 -8.20
N ALA A 197 -45.80 -16.63 -7.66
CA ALA A 197 -46.61 -15.53 -7.13
C ALA A 197 -47.40 -14.81 -8.24
N ALA A 198 -46.78 -14.58 -9.41
CA ALA A 198 -47.47 -14.01 -10.57
C ALA A 198 -48.56 -14.95 -11.13
N ALA A 199 -48.30 -16.26 -11.17
CA ALA A 199 -49.30 -17.27 -11.52
C ALA A 199 -50.46 -17.30 -10.51
N SER A 200 -50.16 -17.14 -9.22
CA SER A 200 -51.17 -17.04 -8.16
C SER A 200 -52.00 -15.76 -8.26
N ALA A 201 -51.38 -14.62 -8.61
CA ALA A 201 -52.10 -13.37 -8.89
C ALA A 201 -52.99 -13.47 -10.15
N ALA A 202 -52.54 -14.18 -11.18
CA ALA A 202 -53.36 -14.49 -12.35
C ALA A 202 -54.53 -15.41 -11.99
N ALA A 203 -54.32 -16.41 -11.13
CA ALA A 203 -55.38 -17.27 -10.60
C ALA A 203 -56.38 -16.47 -9.74
N ALA A 204 -55.92 -15.47 -8.99
CA ALA A 204 -56.76 -14.54 -8.25
C ALA A 204 -57.63 -13.68 -9.19
N LYS A 205 -57.06 -13.14 -10.28
CA LYS A 205 -57.83 -12.42 -11.32
C LYS A 205 -58.83 -13.31 -12.05
N THR A 206 -58.47 -14.56 -12.34
CA THR A 206 -59.40 -15.54 -12.89
C THR A 206 -60.51 -15.86 -11.87
N SER A 207 -60.20 -15.88 -10.58
CA SER A 207 -61.19 -16.07 -9.52
C SER A 207 -62.11 -14.86 -9.35
N GLU A 208 -61.59 -13.63 -9.54
CA GLU A 208 -62.36 -12.39 -9.61
C GLU A 208 -63.32 -12.39 -10.81
N ALA A 209 -62.83 -12.77 -12.00
CA ALA A 209 -63.65 -12.94 -13.19
C ALA A 209 -64.71 -14.05 -13.01
N ASN A 210 -64.36 -15.15 -12.35
CA ASN A 210 -65.30 -16.21 -11.99
C ASN A 210 -66.32 -15.72 -10.95
N ALA A 211 -65.96 -14.79 -10.07
CA ALA A 211 -66.89 -14.13 -9.16
C ALA A 211 -67.84 -13.17 -9.90
N ASP A 212 -67.38 -12.47 -10.94
CA ASP A 212 -68.22 -11.64 -11.82
C ASP A 212 -69.18 -12.49 -12.68
N VAL A 213 -68.70 -13.61 -13.22
CA VAL A 213 -69.53 -14.61 -13.92
C VAL A 213 -70.54 -15.23 -12.96
N SER A 214 -70.12 -15.55 -11.73
CA SER A 214 -71.03 -16.06 -10.69
C SER A 214 -72.04 -15.01 -10.24
N ARG A 215 -71.69 -13.72 -10.24
CA ARG A 215 -72.60 -12.58 -9.97
C ARG A 215 -73.64 -12.41 -11.08
N THR A 216 -73.21 -12.57 -12.34
CA THR A 216 -74.09 -12.55 -13.52
C THR A 216 -75.03 -13.76 -13.50
N ALA A 217 -74.50 -14.96 -13.26
CA ALA A 217 -75.27 -16.19 -13.10
C ALA A 217 -76.20 -16.14 -11.87
N ALA A 218 -75.84 -15.44 -10.80
CA ALA A 218 -76.70 -15.18 -9.66
C ALA A 218 -77.84 -14.20 -9.99
N GLY A 219 -77.61 -13.24 -10.88
CA GLY A 219 -78.65 -12.37 -11.45
C GLY A 219 -79.65 -13.14 -12.31
N ASP A 220 -79.16 -14.02 -13.18
CA ASP A 220 -79.99 -14.93 -13.98
C ASP A 220 -80.72 -15.96 -13.08
N SER A 221 -80.07 -16.40 -12.01
CA SER A 221 -80.65 -17.30 -11.00
C SER A 221 -81.64 -16.61 -10.08
N ALA A 222 -81.55 -15.28 -9.86
CA ALA A 222 -82.57 -14.52 -9.13
C ALA A 222 -83.88 -14.44 -9.92
N ALA A 223 -83.79 -14.36 -11.25
CA ALA A 223 -84.94 -14.51 -12.14
C ALA A 223 -85.53 -15.93 -12.10
N ALA A 224 -84.72 -16.96 -11.85
CA ALA A 224 -85.15 -18.35 -11.63
C ALA A 224 -85.59 -18.65 -10.17
N ALA A 225 -85.11 -17.90 -9.17
CA ALA A 225 -85.43 -18.08 -7.75
C ALA A 225 -86.85 -17.63 -7.40
N ALA A 226 -87.42 -16.71 -8.18
CA ALA A 226 -88.86 -16.43 -8.18
C ALA A 226 -89.69 -17.70 -8.49
N ALA A 227 -89.11 -18.69 -9.19
CA ALA A 227 -89.72 -20.00 -9.43
C ALA A 227 -89.34 -21.07 -8.38
N SER A 228 -88.34 -20.83 -7.51
CA SER A 228 -87.76 -21.82 -6.57
C SER A 228 -88.06 -21.58 -5.08
N ALA A 229 -89.02 -20.71 -4.72
CA ALA A 229 -89.55 -20.57 -3.35
C ALA A 229 -89.96 -21.91 -2.70
N THR A 230 -90.22 -22.93 -3.53
CA THR A 230 -90.53 -24.31 -3.18
C THR A 230 -89.33 -25.13 -2.66
N ALA A 231 -88.08 -24.69 -2.85
CA ALA A 231 -86.86 -25.42 -2.47
C ALA A 231 -86.23 -25.00 -1.11
N ALA A 232 -86.85 -24.05 -0.41
CA ALA A 232 -86.27 -23.29 0.71
C ALA A 232 -85.92 -24.07 2.00
N GLN A 233 -86.47 -25.27 2.25
CA GLN A 233 -86.18 -26.03 3.49
C GLN A 233 -84.76 -26.62 3.56
N THR A 234 -84.15 -26.99 2.43
CA THR A 234 -82.85 -27.69 2.39
C THR A 234 -81.67 -26.73 2.63
N SER A 235 -81.89 -25.43 2.44
CA SER A 235 -80.85 -24.39 2.51
C SER A 235 -80.47 -23.97 3.94
N ALA A 236 -81.31 -24.23 4.94
CA ALA A 236 -81.05 -23.84 6.34
C ALA A 236 -79.88 -24.62 6.97
N ALA A 237 -79.67 -25.89 6.59
CA ALA A 237 -78.57 -26.72 7.11
C ALA A 237 -77.19 -26.39 6.47
N ARG A 238 -77.17 -25.80 5.27
CA ARG A 238 -75.94 -25.40 4.56
C ARG A 238 -75.41 -24.02 5.00
N ALA A 239 -76.25 -23.19 5.61
CA ALA A 239 -75.86 -21.86 6.12
C ALA A 239 -74.93 -21.95 7.36
N GLY A 240 -75.19 -22.87 8.30
CA GLY A 240 -74.33 -23.04 9.50
C GLY A 240 -72.94 -23.63 9.21
N ALA A 241 -72.84 -24.49 8.17
CA ALA A 241 -71.56 -25.01 7.70
C ALA A 241 -70.73 -23.94 6.97
N SER A 242 -71.38 -23.00 6.27
CA SER A 242 -70.70 -21.87 5.58
C SER A 242 -70.17 -20.82 6.54
N GLU A 243 -70.82 -20.58 7.70
CA GLU A 243 -70.32 -19.65 8.72
C GLU A 243 -69.04 -20.17 9.41
N THR A 244 -68.97 -21.49 9.65
CA THR A 244 -67.80 -22.15 10.24
C THR A 244 -66.61 -22.20 9.26
N ALA A 245 -66.90 -22.42 7.96
CA ALA A 245 -65.90 -22.37 6.90
C ALA A 245 -65.37 -20.94 6.68
N ALA A 246 -66.23 -19.92 6.72
CA ALA A 246 -65.82 -18.52 6.60
C ALA A 246 -64.89 -18.07 7.74
N LYS A 247 -65.19 -18.44 9.01
CA LYS A 247 -64.30 -18.18 10.16
C LYS A 247 -62.96 -18.92 10.07
N THR A 248 -62.96 -20.13 9.50
CA THR A 248 -61.72 -20.91 9.28
C THR A 248 -60.86 -20.28 8.18
N SER A 249 -61.47 -19.80 7.10
CA SER A 249 -60.77 -19.10 6.01
C SER A 249 -60.28 -17.72 6.42
N GLU A 250 -60.99 -17.01 7.29
CA GLU A 250 -60.53 -15.73 7.88
C GLU A 250 -59.30 -15.96 8.78
N THR A 251 -59.30 -17.05 9.55
CA THR A 251 -58.15 -17.44 10.38
C THR A 251 -56.96 -17.85 9.52
N GLN A 252 -57.17 -18.60 8.43
CA GLN A 252 -56.11 -18.97 7.49
C GLN A 252 -55.55 -17.77 6.72
N ALA A 253 -56.39 -16.81 6.32
CA ALA A 253 -55.95 -15.57 5.69
C ALA A 253 -55.09 -14.72 6.64
N ALA A 254 -55.46 -14.66 7.92
CA ALA A 254 -54.65 -13.99 8.95
C ALA A 254 -53.30 -14.70 9.19
N SER A 255 -53.28 -16.04 9.20
CA SER A 255 -52.03 -16.82 9.29
C SER A 255 -51.14 -16.61 8.05
N SER A 256 -51.71 -16.64 6.84
CA SER A 256 -50.97 -16.39 5.59
C SER A 256 -50.44 -14.95 5.48
N ALA A 257 -51.15 -13.97 6.03
CA ALA A 257 -50.63 -12.60 6.14
C ALA A 257 -49.46 -12.52 7.14
N GLY A 258 -49.51 -13.28 8.24
CA GLY A 258 -48.40 -13.43 9.19
C GLY A 258 -47.16 -14.09 8.56
N ASP A 259 -47.36 -15.16 7.79
CA ASP A 259 -46.28 -15.88 7.08
C ASP A 259 -45.65 -15.03 5.96
N ALA A 260 -46.45 -14.20 5.29
CA ALA A 260 -45.94 -13.21 4.34
C ALA A 260 -45.08 -12.14 5.05
N GLY A 261 -45.50 -11.65 6.21
CA GLY A 261 -44.72 -10.73 7.04
C GLY A 261 -43.41 -11.34 7.56
N ALA A 262 -43.45 -12.61 7.98
CA ALA A 262 -42.26 -13.36 8.39
C ALA A 262 -41.29 -13.57 7.21
N SER A 263 -41.82 -13.80 6.00
CA SER A 263 -41.03 -13.95 4.78
C SER A 263 -40.35 -12.65 4.33
N VAL A 264 -41.02 -11.50 4.47
CA VAL A 264 -40.41 -10.17 4.23
C VAL A 264 -39.30 -9.91 5.25
N THR A 265 -39.51 -10.28 6.51
CA THR A 265 -38.50 -10.15 7.57
C THR A 265 -37.30 -11.06 7.31
N ALA A 266 -37.52 -12.29 6.84
CA ALA A 266 -36.47 -13.20 6.43
C ALA A 266 -35.68 -12.69 5.20
N ALA A 267 -36.37 -12.10 4.22
CA ALA A 267 -35.73 -11.48 3.05
C ALA A 267 -34.81 -10.30 3.46
N ALA A 268 -35.28 -9.44 4.37
CA ALA A 268 -34.47 -8.33 4.91
C ALA A 268 -33.27 -8.83 5.73
N ALA A 269 -33.43 -9.93 6.48
CA ALA A 269 -32.32 -10.57 7.20
C ALA A 269 -31.29 -11.19 6.23
N SER A 270 -31.73 -11.79 5.13
CA SER A 270 -30.87 -12.32 4.07
C SER A 270 -30.14 -11.22 3.30
N GLU A 271 -30.79 -10.09 3.03
CA GLU A 271 -30.14 -8.91 2.43
C GLU A 271 -29.04 -8.37 3.34
N LYS A 272 -29.29 -8.31 4.65
CA LYS A 272 -28.30 -7.89 5.65
C LYS A 272 -27.13 -8.88 5.77
N ALA A 273 -27.40 -10.18 5.67
CA ALA A 273 -26.37 -11.22 5.66
C ALA A 273 -25.52 -11.20 4.36
N ALA A 274 -26.13 -10.87 3.22
CA ALA A 274 -25.44 -10.67 1.95
C ALA A 274 -24.52 -9.43 2.00
N ALA A 275 -25.00 -8.33 2.59
CA ALA A 275 -24.20 -7.12 2.82
C ALA A 275 -23.02 -7.38 3.78
N ALA A 276 -23.23 -8.15 4.84
CA ALA A 276 -22.16 -8.56 5.77
C ALA A 276 -21.12 -9.48 5.09
N SER A 277 -21.55 -10.40 4.23
CA SER A 277 -20.65 -11.27 3.47
C SER A 277 -19.85 -10.50 2.40
N ALA A 278 -20.47 -9.51 1.75
CA ALA A 278 -19.77 -8.61 0.84
C ALA A 278 -18.72 -7.75 1.56
N ALA A 279 -19.03 -7.29 2.78
CA ALA A 279 -18.08 -6.58 3.62
C ALA A 279 -16.90 -7.46 4.08
N ALA A 280 -17.16 -8.74 4.41
CA ALA A 280 -16.12 -9.70 4.75
C ALA A 280 -15.20 -10.02 3.56
N ALA A 281 -15.76 -10.16 2.35
CA ALA A 281 -14.99 -10.34 1.12
C ALA A 281 -14.07 -9.14 0.83
N LYS A 282 -14.59 -7.91 1.00
CA LYS A 282 -13.82 -6.66 0.82
C LYS A 282 -12.71 -6.50 1.87
N THR A 283 -12.95 -6.98 3.08
CA THR A 283 -11.94 -7.03 4.15
C THR A 283 -10.84 -8.04 3.82
N SER A 284 -11.18 -9.22 3.30
CA SER A 284 -10.19 -10.21 2.84
C SER A 284 -9.36 -9.72 1.65
N GLU A 285 -9.97 -9.00 0.70
CA GLU A 285 -9.26 -8.36 -0.41
C GLU A 285 -8.26 -7.30 0.09
N THR A 286 -8.66 -6.52 1.10
CA THR A 286 -7.78 -5.54 1.77
C THR A 286 -6.62 -6.21 2.52
N ASN A 287 -6.87 -7.34 3.19
CA ASN A 287 -5.83 -8.12 3.87
C ASN A 287 -4.84 -8.74 2.87
N ALA A 288 -5.31 -9.18 1.69
CA ALA A 288 -4.46 -9.68 0.62
C ALA A 288 -3.58 -8.57 0.02
N ALA A 289 -4.14 -7.38 -0.21
CA ALA A 289 -3.39 -6.21 -0.70
C ALA A 289 -2.33 -5.72 0.31
N THR A 290 -2.67 -5.73 1.61
CA THR A 290 -1.74 -5.40 2.70
C THR A 290 -0.60 -6.41 2.80
N SER A 291 -0.91 -7.70 2.64
CA SER A 291 0.10 -8.77 2.64
C SER A 291 1.04 -8.67 1.42
N ALA A 292 0.52 -8.33 0.24
CA ALA A 292 1.32 -8.09 -0.96
C ALA A 292 2.25 -6.87 -0.81
N SER A 293 1.76 -5.79 -0.19
CA SER A 293 2.57 -4.59 0.09
C SER A 293 3.67 -4.87 1.11
N THR A 294 3.38 -5.68 2.12
CA THR A 294 4.37 -6.13 3.12
C THR A 294 5.44 -7.00 2.47
N ALA A 295 5.07 -7.89 1.55
CA ALA A 295 6.02 -8.71 0.79
C ALA A 295 6.94 -7.85 -0.11
N ALA A 296 6.41 -6.80 -0.74
CA ALA A 296 7.20 -5.86 -1.54
C ALA A 296 8.17 -5.01 -0.69
N ALA A 297 7.74 -4.58 0.50
CA ALA A 297 8.60 -3.87 1.45
C ALA A 297 9.75 -4.78 1.94
N SER A 298 9.46 -6.04 2.26
CA SER A 298 10.47 -7.03 2.65
C SER A 298 11.45 -7.36 1.53
N ALA A 299 11.00 -7.40 0.27
CA ALA A 299 11.89 -7.57 -0.89
C ALA A 299 12.82 -6.35 -1.08
N THR A 300 12.31 -5.15 -0.83
CA THR A 300 13.10 -3.91 -0.89
C THR A 300 14.14 -3.86 0.23
N ALA A 301 13.77 -4.24 1.45
CA ALA A 301 14.69 -4.36 2.58
C ALA A 301 15.79 -5.40 2.29
N ALA A 302 15.44 -6.56 1.73
CA ALA A 302 16.40 -7.58 1.33
C ALA A 302 17.39 -7.07 0.26
N SER A 303 16.91 -6.30 -0.74
CA SER A 303 17.78 -5.70 -1.76
C SER A 303 18.73 -4.62 -1.21
N SER A 304 18.28 -3.88 -0.19
CA SER A 304 19.08 -2.86 0.50
C SER A 304 20.16 -3.52 1.35
N SER A 305 19.80 -4.56 2.12
CA SER A 305 20.75 -5.36 2.90
C SER A 305 21.77 -6.10 2.01
N ALA A 306 21.36 -6.58 0.83
CA ALA A 306 22.29 -7.16 -0.15
C ALA A 306 23.30 -6.12 -0.69
N SER A 307 22.86 -4.87 -0.89
CA SER A 307 23.72 -3.77 -1.33
C SER A 307 24.71 -3.34 -0.23
N GLU A 308 24.25 -3.29 1.03
CA GLU A 308 25.12 -3.03 2.19
C GLU A 308 26.16 -4.15 2.38
N ALA A 309 25.76 -5.41 2.20
CA ALA A 309 26.66 -6.55 2.23
C ALA A 309 27.73 -6.48 1.12
N SER A 310 27.35 -6.09 -0.11
CA SER A 310 28.33 -5.89 -1.19
C SER A 310 29.31 -4.74 -0.91
N THR A 311 28.85 -3.70 -0.21
CA THR A 311 29.69 -2.55 0.18
C THR A 311 30.68 -2.95 1.27
N HIS A 312 30.25 -3.77 2.23
CA HIS A 312 31.13 -4.32 3.27
C HIS A 312 32.14 -5.32 2.73
N ALA A 313 31.76 -6.15 1.74
CA ALA A 313 32.69 -7.03 1.04
C ALA A 313 33.80 -6.24 0.33
N ALA A 314 33.45 -5.16 -0.37
CA ALA A 314 34.43 -4.27 -1.02
C ALA A 314 35.36 -3.55 -0.02
N ALA A 315 34.83 -3.15 1.15
CA ALA A 315 35.62 -2.57 2.24
C ALA A 315 36.57 -3.60 2.88
N SER A 316 36.15 -4.87 2.96
CA SER A 316 36.97 -6.00 3.41
C SER A 316 38.13 -6.28 2.47
N ASP A 317 37.90 -6.29 1.15
CA ASP A 317 38.96 -6.47 0.14
C ASP A 317 39.99 -5.33 0.16
N THR A 318 39.52 -4.10 0.40
CA THR A 318 40.38 -2.92 0.57
C THR A 318 41.24 -3.06 1.84
N SER A 319 40.65 -3.54 2.94
CA SER A 319 41.34 -3.75 4.21
C SER A 319 42.36 -4.90 4.14
N ALA A 320 42.03 -5.98 3.43
CA ALA A 320 42.94 -7.09 3.16
C ALA A 320 44.16 -6.64 2.33
N SER A 321 43.94 -5.74 1.36
CA SER A 321 45.01 -5.15 0.54
C SER A 321 45.95 -4.26 1.35
N LEU A 322 45.42 -3.49 2.29
CA LEU A 322 46.22 -2.67 3.23
C LEU A 322 47.00 -3.54 4.24
N ALA A 323 46.40 -4.64 4.71
CA ALA A 323 47.07 -5.62 5.57
C ALA A 323 48.24 -6.32 4.83
N ALA A 324 48.07 -6.65 3.55
CA ALA A 324 49.13 -7.21 2.73
C ALA A 324 50.29 -6.21 2.49
N GLN A 325 49.99 -4.93 2.31
CA GLN A 325 51.01 -3.87 2.22
C GLN A 325 51.76 -3.69 3.55
N SER A 326 51.04 -3.72 4.68
CA SER A 326 51.63 -3.65 6.02
C SER A 326 52.51 -4.87 6.35
N SER A 327 52.11 -6.07 5.92
CA SER A 327 52.91 -7.29 6.03
C SER A 327 54.21 -7.20 5.21
N THR A 328 54.13 -6.66 3.99
CA THR A 328 55.31 -6.42 3.14
C THR A 328 56.26 -5.40 3.77
N ALA A 329 55.73 -4.33 4.36
CA ALA A 329 56.51 -3.33 5.08
C ALA A 329 57.17 -3.88 6.36
N ALA A 330 56.45 -4.73 7.10
CA ALA A 330 56.98 -5.42 8.28
C ALA A 330 58.08 -6.43 7.91
N GLY A 331 57.93 -7.17 6.81
CA GLY A 331 58.96 -8.06 6.27
C GLY A 331 60.22 -7.28 5.89
N ALA A 332 60.08 -6.15 5.19
CA ALA A 332 61.21 -5.28 4.84
C ALA A 332 61.88 -4.63 6.06
N ALA A 333 61.18 -4.48 7.19
CA ALA A 333 61.75 -4.01 8.45
C ALA A 333 62.47 -5.13 9.21
N ALA A 334 61.94 -6.36 9.18
CA ALA A 334 62.58 -7.54 9.75
C ALA A 334 63.91 -7.86 9.04
N THR A 335 63.94 -7.83 7.70
CA THR A 335 65.18 -8.03 6.93
C THR A 335 66.24 -6.96 7.25
N ARG A 336 65.83 -5.69 7.43
CA ARG A 336 66.76 -4.62 7.85
C ARG A 336 67.30 -4.83 9.27
N ALA A 337 66.51 -5.40 10.17
CA ALA A 337 66.94 -5.74 11.52
C ALA A 337 67.87 -6.97 11.52
N GLU A 338 67.63 -7.96 10.67
CA GLU A 338 68.53 -9.10 10.44
C GLU A 338 69.87 -8.65 9.84
N ASP A 339 69.86 -7.77 8.84
CA ASP A 339 71.09 -7.20 8.26
C ASP A 339 71.88 -6.36 9.27
N ALA A 340 71.19 -5.66 10.17
CA ALA A 340 71.81 -4.89 11.26
C ALA A 340 72.39 -5.82 12.35
N ALA A 341 71.70 -6.92 12.69
CA ALA A 341 72.20 -7.93 13.61
C ALA A 341 73.40 -8.67 13.03
N LYS A 342 73.39 -8.99 11.72
CA LYS A 342 74.51 -9.62 11.02
C LYS A 342 75.75 -8.72 10.98
N ARG A 343 75.56 -7.40 10.78
CA ARG A 343 76.65 -6.41 10.93
C ARG A 343 77.20 -6.34 12.36
N ALA A 344 76.36 -6.53 13.38
CA ALA A 344 76.79 -6.57 14.77
C ALA A 344 77.54 -7.87 15.12
N GLU A 345 77.12 -9.01 14.55
CA GLU A 345 77.84 -10.29 14.63
C GLU A 345 79.19 -10.22 13.92
N ASP A 346 79.26 -9.65 12.71
CA ASP A 346 80.52 -9.46 11.97
C ASP A 346 81.50 -8.54 12.72
N ILE A 347 81.00 -7.55 13.47
CA ILE A 347 81.81 -6.68 14.34
C ILE A 347 82.29 -7.45 15.59
N ALA A 348 81.47 -8.34 16.15
CA ALA A 348 81.82 -9.16 17.30
C ALA A 348 82.85 -10.24 16.97
N ASP A 349 82.78 -10.85 15.78
CA ASP A 349 83.74 -11.86 15.30
C ASP A 349 85.15 -11.27 15.10
N VAL A 350 85.25 -9.98 14.74
CA VAL A 350 86.54 -9.26 14.64
C VAL A 350 87.21 -9.07 16.02
N ILE A 351 86.49 -9.25 17.14
CA ILE A 351 86.97 -8.97 18.51
C ILE A 351 87.52 -10.24 19.23
N SER A 352 87.45 -11.43 18.64
CA SER A 352 88.16 -12.66 19.08
C SER A 352 88.05 -12.99 20.59
N LEU A 353 86.85 -13.28 21.10
CA LEU A 353 86.64 -13.81 22.46
C LEU A 353 86.09 -15.25 22.40
N GLU A 354 86.69 -16.18 23.17
CA GLU A 354 86.37 -17.63 23.15
C GLU A 354 85.10 -18.02 23.96
N ASP A 355 84.41 -19.07 23.50
CA ASP A 355 83.16 -19.61 24.06
C ASP A 355 83.33 -20.41 25.37
N ALA A 356 82.27 -20.44 26.20
CA ALA A 356 82.19 -21.23 27.43
C ALA A 356 81.88 -22.72 27.19
N SER A 357 82.38 -23.59 28.06
CA SER A 357 81.94 -24.99 28.17
C SER A 357 81.72 -25.39 29.63
N LEU A 358 81.19 -26.59 29.89
CA LEU A 358 80.99 -27.12 31.25
C LEU A 358 82.29 -27.27 32.07
N THR A 359 83.47 -27.06 31.45
CA THR A 359 84.78 -27.15 32.10
C THR A 359 85.69 -25.93 31.86
N LYS A 360 85.22 -24.90 31.14
CA LYS A 360 86.01 -23.71 30.79
C LYS A 360 85.13 -22.45 30.85
N LYS A 361 85.61 -21.39 31.51
CA LYS A 361 84.90 -20.10 31.59
C LYS A 361 85.07 -19.32 30.28
N GLY A 362 83.95 -18.94 29.66
CA GLY A 362 83.85 -18.12 28.43
C GLY A 362 82.44 -17.54 28.30
N ILE A 363 82.00 -17.13 27.10
CA ILE A 363 80.63 -16.64 26.83
C ILE A 363 79.67 -17.82 26.53
N VAL A 364 78.52 -17.87 27.23
CA VAL A 364 77.52 -18.95 27.09
C VAL A 364 76.56 -18.65 25.94
N LYS A 365 76.42 -19.59 24.99
CA LYS A 365 75.50 -19.49 23.86
C LYS A 365 74.11 -20.07 24.22
N LEU A 366 73.05 -19.37 23.84
CA LEU A 366 71.66 -19.71 24.17
C LEU A 366 70.91 -20.28 22.95
N SER A 367 70.12 -21.34 23.13
CA SER A 367 69.29 -21.94 22.06
C SER A 367 67.81 -21.86 22.38
N SER A 368 67.01 -21.47 21.37
CA SER A 368 65.54 -21.44 21.44
C SER A 368 64.87 -22.59 20.68
N ALA A 369 65.64 -23.55 20.20
CA ALA A 369 65.10 -24.76 19.56
C ALA A 369 64.46 -25.67 20.62
N THR A 370 63.25 -26.17 20.35
CA THR A 370 62.45 -26.98 21.27
C THR A 370 62.81 -28.47 21.24
N ASP A 371 63.71 -28.85 20.34
CA ASP A 371 64.22 -30.19 20.06
C ASP A 371 65.76 -30.28 20.20
N SER A 372 66.38 -29.27 20.82
CA SER A 372 67.84 -29.20 20.98
C SER A 372 68.37 -30.29 21.91
N ASP A 373 69.29 -31.10 21.41
CA ASP A 373 70.05 -32.14 22.10
C ASP A 373 71.49 -31.70 22.47
N SER A 374 71.83 -30.43 22.21
CA SER A 374 73.15 -29.85 22.46
C SER A 374 73.43 -29.61 23.96
N GLU A 375 74.55 -30.14 24.47
CA GLU A 375 75.06 -29.87 25.82
C GLU A 375 75.90 -28.58 25.92
N ALA A 376 76.18 -27.93 24.78
CA ALA A 376 76.97 -26.71 24.70
C ALA A 376 76.12 -25.43 24.65
N LEU A 377 74.79 -25.57 24.52
CA LEU A 377 73.84 -24.48 24.38
C LEU A 377 72.81 -24.53 25.51
N ALA A 378 72.63 -23.43 26.25
CA ALA A 378 71.62 -23.37 27.31
C ALA A 378 70.24 -23.01 26.72
N ALA A 379 69.21 -23.77 27.11
CA ALA A 379 67.84 -23.56 26.63
C ALA A 379 67.26 -22.23 27.13
N THR A 380 66.63 -21.46 26.24
CA THR A 380 65.99 -20.19 26.62
C THR A 380 64.65 -20.41 27.33
N PRO A 381 64.21 -19.45 28.18
CA PRO A 381 62.86 -19.49 28.76
C PRO A 381 61.73 -19.60 27.73
N LYS A 382 61.97 -19.16 26.48
CA LYS A 382 61.05 -19.30 25.35
C LYS A 382 60.93 -20.76 24.89
N ALA A 383 62.05 -21.48 24.74
CA ALA A 383 62.03 -22.91 24.42
C ALA A 383 61.36 -23.74 25.53
N VAL A 384 61.68 -23.44 26.80
CA VAL A 384 61.07 -24.12 27.96
C VAL A 384 59.56 -23.85 28.05
N LYS A 385 59.13 -22.60 27.78
CA LYS A 385 57.71 -22.24 27.75
C LYS A 385 56.97 -22.87 26.58
N ALA A 386 57.59 -22.96 25.40
CA ALA A 386 56.99 -23.62 24.23
C ALA A 386 56.79 -25.13 24.47
N VAL A 387 57.80 -25.80 25.04
CA VAL A 387 57.69 -27.22 25.43
C VAL A 387 56.63 -27.44 26.53
N MET A 388 56.52 -26.52 27.50
CA MET A 388 55.46 -26.58 28.52
C MET A 388 54.05 -26.37 27.95
N ILE A 389 53.86 -25.45 27.00
CA ILE A 389 52.58 -25.21 26.34
C ILE A 389 52.19 -26.45 25.52
N GLU A 390 53.12 -27.03 24.76
CA GLU A 390 52.87 -28.25 23.99
C GLU A 390 52.48 -29.43 24.90
N ALA A 391 53.18 -29.61 26.03
CA ALA A 391 52.86 -30.62 27.03
C ALA A 391 51.48 -30.42 27.69
N GLN A 392 51.01 -29.17 27.82
CA GLN A 392 49.69 -28.82 28.37
C GLN A 392 48.51 -29.04 27.39
N THR A 393 48.78 -29.24 26.09
CA THR A 393 47.74 -29.49 25.07
C THR A 393 47.46 -30.98 24.82
N LYS A 394 48.20 -31.88 25.45
CA LYS A 394 47.96 -33.33 25.39
C LYS A 394 47.00 -33.72 26.53
N ALA A 395 46.01 -34.56 26.24
CA ALA A 395 45.02 -34.98 27.24
C ALA A 395 45.64 -35.90 28.32
N PRO A 396 45.03 -36.02 29.52
CA PRO A 396 45.48 -36.96 30.55
C PRO A 396 45.51 -38.39 29.98
N LEU A 397 46.55 -39.16 30.34
CA LEU A 397 46.82 -40.48 29.77
C LEU A 397 45.67 -41.48 30.00
N ASP A 398 44.83 -41.24 31.03
CA ASP A 398 43.66 -42.05 31.36
C ASP A 398 42.36 -41.22 31.27
N SER A 399 41.43 -41.64 30.41
CA SER A 399 40.05 -41.14 30.26
C SER A 399 39.88 -39.64 29.91
N PRO A 400 40.26 -39.22 28.68
CA PRO A 400 40.02 -37.87 28.20
C PRO A 400 38.52 -37.58 27.95
N ALA A 401 38.05 -36.37 28.30
CA ALA A 401 36.71 -35.89 27.95
C ALA A 401 36.72 -35.30 26.53
N LEU A 402 35.90 -35.87 25.63
CA LEU A 402 35.86 -35.47 24.21
C LEU A 402 34.66 -34.55 23.93
N THR A 403 34.91 -33.28 23.61
CA THR A 403 33.90 -32.30 23.18
C THR A 403 34.19 -31.81 21.75
N GLY A 404 33.16 -31.60 20.91
CA GLY A 404 33.31 -31.17 19.50
C GLY A 404 33.37 -32.33 18.48
N THR A 405 34.10 -32.16 17.37
CA THR A 405 34.32 -33.19 16.31
C THR A 405 35.78 -33.67 16.27
N PRO A 406 36.25 -34.46 17.26
CA PRO A 406 37.64 -34.92 17.31
C PRO A 406 37.94 -35.97 16.23
N THR A 407 39.08 -35.83 15.55
CA THR A 407 39.58 -36.83 14.59
C THR A 407 40.48 -37.84 15.31
N ALA A 408 40.07 -39.11 15.34
CA ALA A 408 40.87 -40.23 15.86
C ALA A 408 41.17 -41.23 14.73
N PRO A 409 42.30 -41.98 14.79
CA PRO A 409 42.59 -43.04 13.83
C PRO A 409 41.51 -44.12 13.88
N THR A 410 40.99 -44.53 12.72
CA THR A 410 39.95 -45.57 12.63
C THR A 410 40.56 -46.94 12.97
N PRO A 411 40.08 -47.63 14.02
CA PRO A 411 40.55 -48.97 14.35
C PRO A 411 40.25 -50.00 13.25
N GLU A 412 41.02 -51.08 13.21
CA GLU A 412 40.74 -52.23 12.35
C GLU A 412 39.43 -52.92 12.75
N THR A 413 38.64 -53.39 11.79
CA THR A 413 37.29 -53.96 12.03
C THR A 413 37.27 -55.23 12.88
N THR A 414 38.42 -55.78 13.26
CA THR A 414 38.56 -56.93 14.16
C THR A 414 38.91 -56.55 15.60
N ALA A 415 39.08 -55.25 15.91
CA ALA A 415 39.40 -54.76 17.25
C ALA A 415 38.25 -55.01 18.26
N ALA A 416 38.61 -55.38 19.49
CA ALA A 416 37.69 -55.78 20.57
C ALA A 416 38.09 -55.23 21.95
N GLY A 417 38.95 -54.21 21.99
CA GLY A 417 39.51 -53.61 23.20
C GLY A 417 38.84 -52.29 23.62
N ILE A 418 39.63 -51.42 24.26
CA ILE A 418 39.23 -50.10 24.78
C ILE A 418 39.49 -48.95 23.79
N GLU A 419 39.61 -49.24 22.49
CA GLU A 419 39.88 -48.25 21.45
C GLU A 419 38.68 -47.30 21.22
N ILE A 420 38.95 -46.06 20.78
CA ILE A 420 37.90 -45.07 20.48
C ILE A 420 37.21 -45.43 19.15
N ALA A 421 35.92 -45.79 19.21
CA ALA A 421 35.12 -46.12 18.03
C ALA A 421 34.82 -44.86 17.19
N THR A 422 35.45 -44.74 16.01
CA THR A 422 35.23 -43.63 15.09
C THR A 422 33.97 -43.83 14.24
N ALA A 423 33.41 -42.77 13.67
CA ALA A 423 32.25 -42.86 12.78
C ALA A 423 32.49 -43.79 11.58
N ALA A 424 33.71 -43.80 11.03
CA ALA A 424 34.12 -44.70 9.95
C ALA A 424 34.18 -46.18 10.41
N PHE A 425 34.63 -46.44 11.64
CA PHE A 425 34.63 -47.78 12.23
C PHE A 425 33.20 -48.31 12.45
N VAL A 426 32.31 -47.46 12.98
CA VAL A 426 30.89 -47.78 13.16
C VAL A 426 30.20 -47.98 11.81
N ALA A 427 30.45 -47.13 10.82
CA ALA A 427 29.91 -47.29 9.46
C ALA A 427 30.38 -48.59 8.80
N ALA A 428 31.66 -48.98 8.97
CA ALA A 428 32.18 -50.24 8.45
C ALA A 428 31.58 -51.47 9.16
N LYS A 429 31.35 -51.41 10.48
CA LYS A 429 30.67 -52.47 11.24
C LYS A 429 29.19 -52.58 10.90
N VAL A 430 28.50 -51.45 10.72
CA VAL A 430 27.10 -51.39 10.25
C VAL A 430 27.01 -51.91 8.82
N ALA A 431 27.97 -51.60 7.94
CA ALA A 431 28.02 -52.17 6.59
C ALA A 431 28.25 -53.70 6.58
N GLN A 432 29.07 -54.24 7.49
CA GLN A 432 29.19 -55.70 7.69
C GLN A 432 27.88 -56.33 8.21
N LEU A 433 27.14 -55.62 9.08
CA LEU A 433 25.84 -56.06 9.60
C LEU A 433 24.72 -55.98 8.53
N VAL A 434 24.73 -54.94 7.70
CA VAL A 434 23.78 -54.73 6.59
C VAL A 434 24.08 -55.70 5.44
N GLY A 435 25.35 -55.96 5.14
CA GLY A 435 25.77 -56.96 4.15
C GLY A 435 25.57 -58.42 4.59
N SER A 436 25.11 -58.66 5.82
CA SER A 436 24.73 -59.99 6.33
C SER A 436 23.23 -60.18 6.51
N ALA A 437 22.41 -59.20 6.11
CA ALA A 437 20.95 -59.31 6.08
C ALA A 437 20.47 -59.98 4.77
N PRO A 438 19.61 -61.02 4.83
CA PRO A 438 19.22 -61.80 3.65
C PRO A 438 18.31 -61.01 2.68
N GLU A 439 18.37 -61.41 1.40
CA GLU A 439 17.81 -60.83 0.16
C GLU A 439 16.29 -60.49 0.15
N ALA A 440 15.59 -60.54 1.27
CA ALA A 440 14.14 -60.32 1.39
C ALA A 440 13.74 -58.86 1.67
N LEU A 441 14.57 -57.88 1.32
CA LEU A 441 14.31 -56.45 1.57
C LEU A 441 14.81 -55.51 0.45
N ASP A 442 14.90 -55.99 -0.80
CA ASP A 442 15.08 -55.12 -1.98
C ASP A 442 13.72 -54.77 -2.62
N THR A 443 13.02 -53.84 -1.97
CA THR A 443 11.65 -53.43 -2.34
C THR A 443 11.50 -52.81 -3.73
N LEU A 444 12.60 -52.41 -4.40
CA LEU A 444 12.54 -51.86 -5.75
C LEU A 444 12.65 -52.94 -6.83
N GLN A 445 13.43 -54.00 -6.58
CA GLN A 445 13.49 -55.18 -7.45
C GLN A 445 12.21 -56.02 -7.34
N GLU A 446 11.61 -56.14 -6.13
CA GLU A 446 10.32 -56.79 -5.94
C GLU A 446 9.17 -56.09 -6.69
N LEU A 447 9.17 -54.76 -6.79
CA LEU A 447 8.19 -53.99 -7.57
C LEU A 447 8.40 -54.15 -9.09
N ALA A 448 9.65 -54.18 -9.55
CA ALA A 448 9.99 -54.39 -10.96
C ALA A 448 9.63 -55.81 -11.45
N ASP A 449 9.84 -56.82 -10.60
CA ASP A 449 9.51 -58.20 -10.91
C ASP A 449 8.01 -58.51 -10.72
N ALA A 450 7.31 -57.87 -9.77
CA ALA A 450 5.86 -58.01 -9.60
C ALA A 450 5.03 -57.43 -10.76
N LEU A 451 5.56 -56.43 -11.47
CA LEU A 451 4.96 -55.87 -12.70
C LEU A 451 5.50 -56.53 -13.98
N GLY A 452 6.44 -57.48 -13.85
CA GLY A 452 6.92 -58.34 -14.93
C GLY A 452 7.79 -57.67 -15.99
N ASN A 453 8.35 -56.48 -15.71
CA ASN A 453 9.17 -55.71 -16.66
C ASN A 453 8.59 -55.61 -18.09
N ASP A 454 7.27 -55.46 -18.21
CA ASP A 454 6.59 -55.38 -19.52
C ASP A 454 6.55 -53.93 -20.05
N PRO A 455 7.27 -53.59 -21.15
CA PRO A 455 7.28 -52.24 -21.73
C PRO A 455 5.92 -51.82 -22.30
N ASN A 456 5.02 -52.78 -22.53
CA ASN A 456 3.68 -52.58 -23.08
C ASN A 456 2.60 -52.88 -22.03
N PHE A 457 2.89 -52.63 -20.75
CA PHE A 457 2.02 -52.93 -19.60
C PHE A 457 0.54 -52.57 -19.83
N ALA A 458 0.25 -51.40 -20.42
CA ALA A 458 -1.12 -51.00 -20.75
C ALA A 458 -1.80 -51.95 -21.75
N THR A 459 -1.10 -52.41 -22.79
CA THR A 459 -1.59 -53.36 -23.79
C THR A 459 -1.78 -54.75 -23.19
N THR A 460 -0.88 -55.18 -22.30
CA THR A 460 -0.96 -56.48 -21.63
C THR A 460 -2.08 -56.52 -20.58
N VAL A 461 -2.32 -55.43 -19.84
CA VAL A 461 -3.48 -55.28 -18.95
C VAL A 461 -4.78 -55.22 -19.76
N LEU A 462 -4.80 -54.52 -20.90
CA LEU A 462 -5.96 -54.46 -21.79
C LEU A 462 -6.30 -55.83 -22.36
N ASN A 463 -5.31 -56.63 -22.76
CA ASN A 463 -5.50 -57.99 -23.26
C ASN A 463 -5.89 -58.98 -22.14
N LYS A 464 -5.38 -58.81 -20.92
CA LYS A 464 -5.81 -59.59 -19.74
C LYS A 464 -7.23 -59.24 -19.28
N LEU A 465 -7.67 -57.98 -19.45
CA LEU A 465 -9.02 -57.53 -19.14
C LEU A 465 -10.02 -57.92 -20.24
N ALA A 466 -9.61 -57.89 -21.51
CA ALA A 466 -10.39 -58.38 -22.65
C ALA A 466 -10.68 -59.90 -22.57
N GLY A 467 -9.83 -60.67 -21.87
CA GLY A 467 -10.06 -62.10 -21.58
C GLY A 467 -10.79 -62.40 -20.27
N LYS A 468 -11.12 -61.40 -19.44
CA LYS A 468 -11.78 -61.57 -18.13
C LYS A 468 -13.27 -61.25 -18.24
N GLN A 469 -14.02 -62.18 -18.82
CA GLN A 469 -15.47 -62.26 -18.68
C GLN A 469 -15.85 -62.47 -17.20
N PRO A 470 -16.97 -61.90 -16.68
CA PRO A 470 -17.44 -62.18 -15.32
C PRO A 470 -17.67 -63.68 -15.11
N LEU A 471 -17.22 -64.21 -13.96
CA LEU A 471 -17.54 -65.56 -13.44
C LEU A 471 -19.02 -65.67 -13.05
N ASP A 472 -19.90 -65.42 -14.01
CA ASP A 472 -21.32 -65.71 -13.92
C ASP A 472 -21.62 -66.89 -14.85
N GLU A 473 -22.19 -67.97 -14.30
CA GLU A 473 -22.48 -69.20 -15.07
C GLU A 473 -23.44 -68.92 -16.23
N THR A 474 -24.37 -67.96 -16.07
CA THR A 474 -25.33 -67.56 -17.11
C THR A 474 -24.60 -66.85 -18.25
N LEU A 475 -23.74 -65.88 -17.93
CA LEU A 475 -23.00 -65.10 -18.92
C LEU A 475 -21.94 -65.94 -19.66
N THR A 476 -21.30 -66.89 -18.96
CA THR A 476 -20.37 -67.88 -19.53
C THR A 476 -21.10 -68.85 -20.47
N ALA A 477 -22.34 -69.24 -20.15
CA ALA A 477 -23.16 -70.06 -21.04
C ALA A 477 -23.64 -69.28 -22.29
N LEU A 478 -23.84 -67.97 -22.19
CA LEU A 478 -24.30 -67.12 -23.30
C LEU A 478 -23.19 -66.74 -24.29
N SER A 479 -21.94 -66.52 -23.85
CA SER A 479 -20.88 -66.00 -24.73
C SER A 479 -20.31 -66.99 -25.75
N GLY A 480 -20.45 -68.29 -25.50
CA GLY A 480 -20.02 -69.36 -26.42
C GLY A 480 -21.13 -69.91 -27.32
N LYS A 481 -22.36 -69.39 -27.21
CA LYS A 481 -23.50 -69.87 -28.02
C LYS A 481 -23.56 -69.11 -29.34
N SER A 482 -23.72 -69.84 -30.44
CA SER A 482 -24.12 -69.24 -31.72
C SER A 482 -25.49 -68.57 -31.58
N VAL A 483 -25.88 -67.73 -32.55
CA VAL A 483 -27.22 -67.12 -32.57
C VAL A 483 -28.34 -68.17 -32.39
N ASP A 484 -28.19 -69.34 -33.03
CA ASP A 484 -29.10 -70.48 -32.86
C ASP A 484 -29.07 -71.07 -31.45
N GLY A 485 -27.88 -71.22 -30.86
CA GLY A 485 -27.74 -71.69 -29.47
C GLY A 485 -28.31 -70.71 -28.44
N LEU A 486 -28.29 -69.41 -28.74
CA LEU A 486 -28.88 -68.36 -27.92
C LEU A 486 -30.41 -68.45 -27.96
N ILE A 487 -31.00 -68.56 -29.15
CA ILE A 487 -32.46 -68.67 -29.39
C ILE A 487 -33.08 -69.87 -28.66
N GLU A 488 -32.33 -70.97 -28.55
CA GLU A 488 -32.73 -72.16 -27.79
C GLU A 488 -32.60 -71.96 -26.27
N TYR A 489 -31.55 -71.27 -25.82
CA TYR A 489 -31.29 -70.99 -24.41
C TYR A 489 -32.33 -70.05 -23.78
N VAL A 490 -32.85 -69.06 -24.52
CA VAL A 490 -33.95 -68.18 -24.08
C VAL A 490 -35.36 -68.73 -24.38
N GLY A 491 -35.48 -69.95 -24.92
CA GLY A 491 -36.78 -70.58 -25.19
C GLY A 491 -37.60 -69.90 -26.30
N LEU A 492 -36.96 -69.08 -27.13
CA LEU A 492 -37.63 -68.29 -28.17
C LEU A 492 -37.77 -69.03 -29.50
N ARG A 493 -37.21 -70.24 -29.64
CA ARG A 493 -37.20 -71.01 -30.91
C ARG A 493 -38.60 -71.24 -31.47
N GLU A 494 -39.57 -71.60 -30.62
CA GLU A 494 -40.95 -71.88 -31.05
C GLU A 494 -41.73 -70.59 -31.39
N THR A 495 -41.48 -69.50 -30.64
CA THR A 495 -42.05 -68.16 -30.89
C THR A 495 -41.49 -67.54 -32.17
N ILE A 496 -40.18 -67.67 -32.42
CA ILE A 496 -39.52 -67.21 -33.65
C ILE A 496 -39.95 -68.04 -34.86
N SER A 497 -40.14 -69.35 -34.72
CA SER A 497 -40.65 -70.22 -35.80
C SER A 497 -42.10 -69.88 -36.19
N ARG A 498 -42.95 -69.52 -35.22
CA ARG A 498 -44.33 -69.06 -35.47
C ARG A 498 -44.38 -67.66 -36.09
N ALA A 499 -43.47 -66.76 -35.70
CA ALA A 499 -43.34 -65.44 -36.31
C ALA A 499 -42.76 -65.49 -37.74
N THR A 500 -41.85 -66.45 -38.01
CA THR A 500 -41.26 -66.68 -39.34
C THR A 500 -42.24 -67.37 -40.29
N GLY A 501 -43.11 -68.26 -39.79
CA GLY A 501 -44.17 -68.90 -40.57
C GLY A 501 -45.36 -67.99 -40.92
N ALA A 502 -45.63 -66.95 -40.14
CA ALA A 502 -46.73 -66.01 -40.37
C ALA A 502 -46.42 -64.89 -41.39
N MET A 503 -45.17 -64.80 -41.88
CA MET A 503 -44.70 -63.73 -42.77
C MET A 503 -44.18 -64.23 -44.13
N GLN A 504 -44.53 -65.44 -44.57
CA GLN A 504 -44.30 -65.85 -45.96
C GLN A 504 -45.53 -65.50 -46.82
N LYS A 505 -45.32 -64.53 -47.71
CA LYS A 505 -46.29 -63.89 -48.61
C LYS A 505 -46.87 -64.81 -49.71
N ASP A 506 -46.53 -66.10 -49.68
CA ASP A 506 -46.63 -66.98 -50.86
C ASP A 506 -47.64 -68.14 -50.73
N GLN A 507 -48.42 -68.25 -49.64
CA GLN A 507 -49.42 -69.33 -49.47
C GLN A 507 -50.80 -69.02 -50.07
N ASN A 508 -50.76 -68.73 -51.37
CA ASN A 508 -51.86 -68.46 -52.29
C ASN A 508 -52.96 -69.57 -52.33
N LEU A 509 -53.94 -69.54 -51.41
CA LEU A 509 -55.22 -70.29 -51.48
C LEU A 509 -55.09 -71.82 -51.38
N ASN A 510 -54.19 -72.37 -50.57
CA ASN A 510 -53.73 -73.73 -50.79
C ASN A 510 -54.65 -74.88 -50.33
N ASP A 511 -55.69 -74.58 -49.56
CA ASP A 511 -56.71 -75.51 -49.04
C ASP A 511 -57.94 -75.65 -49.94
N VAL A 512 -58.06 -74.81 -50.99
CA VAL A 512 -59.21 -74.84 -51.90
C VAL A 512 -59.07 -75.98 -52.94
N PRO A 513 -60.05 -76.89 -53.08
CA PRO A 513 -59.91 -78.04 -53.99
C PRO A 513 -59.91 -77.70 -55.50
N ASP A 514 -60.58 -76.63 -55.95
CA ASP A 514 -60.39 -76.07 -57.30
C ASP A 514 -60.18 -74.55 -57.25
N LYS A 515 -58.92 -74.14 -57.20
CA LYS A 515 -58.45 -72.74 -57.12
C LYS A 515 -58.59 -71.98 -58.44
N ALA A 516 -58.85 -72.66 -59.55
CA ALA A 516 -58.86 -72.07 -60.88
C ALA A 516 -60.29 -71.87 -61.40
N LEU A 517 -61.25 -72.75 -61.15
CA LEU A 517 -62.68 -72.40 -61.25
C LEU A 517 -63.02 -71.31 -60.23
N ALA A 518 -62.46 -71.41 -59.02
CA ALA A 518 -62.50 -70.36 -58.01
C ALA A 518 -61.65 -69.12 -58.34
N ARG A 519 -61.00 -69.01 -59.50
CA ARG A 519 -60.43 -67.74 -60.01
C ARG A 519 -60.88 -67.35 -61.43
N GLN A 520 -61.39 -68.28 -62.23
CA GLN A 520 -61.79 -68.09 -63.62
C GLN A 520 -63.29 -67.91 -63.75
N SER A 521 -64.08 -68.55 -62.88
CA SER A 521 -65.43 -68.04 -62.63
C SER A 521 -65.36 -66.62 -62.05
N LEU A 522 -64.28 -66.32 -61.32
CA LEU A 522 -63.93 -65.00 -60.78
C LEU A 522 -63.10 -64.14 -61.77
N GLN A 523 -63.56 -63.79 -63.00
CA GLN A 523 -62.87 -62.92 -64.02
C GLN A 523 -62.29 -61.55 -63.51
N LEU A 524 -61.49 -61.54 -62.46
CA LEU A 524 -61.45 -60.43 -61.49
C LEU A 524 -60.03 -59.99 -61.16
N GLY A 525 -58.99 -60.71 -61.62
CA GLY A 525 -57.59 -60.34 -61.34
C GLY A 525 -57.37 -60.00 -59.86
N ASN A 526 -56.55 -58.98 -59.56
CA ASN A 526 -56.21 -58.57 -58.18
C ASN A 526 -57.35 -57.89 -57.40
N SER A 527 -58.52 -57.68 -58.03
CA SER A 527 -59.73 -57.24 -57.35
C SER A 527 -60.45 -58.39 -56.63
N ALA A 528 -60.11 -59.64 -56.93
CA ALA A 528 -60.83 -60.85 -56.48
C ALA A 528 -60.57 -61.25 -55.01
N THR A 529 -59.62 -60.61 -54.33
CA THR A 529 -59.20 -60.95 -52.96
C THR A 529 -59.57 -59.88 -51.94
N LEU A 530 -60.30 -58.85 -52.37
CA LEU A 530 -60.66 -57.66 -51.60
C LEU A 530 -62.15 -57.37 -51.79
N ASN A 531 -62.90 -57.07 -50.73
CA ASN A 531 -64.30 -56.64 -50.87
C ASN A 531 -64.37 -55.32 -51.69
N VAL A 532 -65.47 -55.05 -52.38
CA VAL A 532 -65.73 -53.74 -53.04
C VAL A 532 -66.48 -52.86 -52.06
N GLY A 533 -65.98 -51.68 -51.73
CA GLY A 533 -66.57 -50.85 -50.69
C GLY A 533 -65.75 -49.61 -50.37
N THR A 534 -66.22 -48.82 -49.40
CA THR A 534 -65.78 -47.44 -49.14
C THR A 534 -64.74 -47.30 -48.01
N THR A 535 -64.20 -48.41 -47.48
CA THR A 535 -63.26 -48.49 -46.35
C THR A 535 -61.84 -48.89 -46.76
N LEU A 536 -60.82 -48.44 -46.00
CA LEU A 536 -59.42 -48.71 -46.34
C LEU A 536 -59.11 -50.21 -46.35
N GLY A 537 -58.56 -50.72 -47.46
CA GLY A 537 -58.28 -52.16 -47.67
C GLY A 537 -59.26 -52.90 -48.60
N THR A 538 -60.14 -52.18 -49.30
CA THR A 538 -61.12 -52.71 -50.28
C THR A 538 -60.88 -52.14 -51.69
N VAL A 539 -61.45 -52.75 -52.74
CA VAL A 539 -61.44 -52.17 -54.10
C VAL A 539 -62.42 -51.01 -54.13
N ALA A 540 -61.96 -49.82 -54.56
CA ALA A 540 -62.74 -48.59 -54.42
C ALA A 540 -64.01 -48.61 -55.29
N ALA A 541 -65.16 -48.41 -54.64
CA ALA A 541 -66.47 -48.29 -55.29
C ALA A 541 -66.67 -46.91 -55.96
N GLY A 542 -67.63 -46.75 -56.87
CA GLY A 542 -67.83 -45.48 -57.60
C GLY A 542 -68.21 -44.28 -56.72
N ASP A 543 -68.75 -44.55 -55.53
CA ASP A 543 -69.10 -43.62 -54.47
C ASP A 543 -68.02 -43.54 -53.36
N ASP A 544 -66.88 -44.17 -53.56
CA ASP A 544 -65.80 -44.27 -52.58
C ASP A 544 -65.11 -42.93 -52.32
N ILE A 545 -64.87 -42.65 -51.04
CA ILE A 545 -64.21 -41.42 -50.59
C ILE A 545 -62.80 -41.26 -51.16
N ARG A 546 -62.11 -42.33 -51.54
CA ARG A 546 -60.78 -42.31 -52.16
C ARG A 546 -60.82 -41.81 -53.60
N ILE A 547 -61.90 -42.08 -54.34
CA ILE A 547 -62.12 -41.58 -55.71
C ILE A 547 -62.77 -40.21 -55.66
N SER A 548 -63.79 -40.06 -54.83
CA SER A 548 -64.46 -38.77 -54.63
C SER A 548 -63.58 -37.75 -53.92
N SER A 549 -62.57 -38.11 -53.11
CA SER A 549 -61.56 -37.16 -52.59
C SER A 549 -60.53 -36.75 -53.63
N ALA A 550 -60.19 -37.60 -54.59
CA ALA A 550 -59.32 -37.21 -55.70
C ALA A 550 -60.08 -36.31 -56.69
N LYS A 551 -61.33 -36.65 -57.02
CA LYS A 551 -62.21 -35.80 -57.82
C LYS A 551 -62.53 -34.49 -57.11
N ARG A 552 -62.87 -34.55 -55.81
CA ARG A 552 -63.05 -33.40 -54.93
C ARG A 552 -61.77 -32.60 -54.83
N ALA A 553 -60.57 -33.19 -54.74
CA ALA A 553 -59.32 -32.42 -54.75
C ALA A 553 -59.10 -31.68 -56.07
N ILE A 554 -59.44 -32.29 -57.21
CA ILE A 554 -59.38 -31.61 -58.52
C ILE A 554 -60.44 -30.52 -58.62
N ASP A 555 -61.69 -30.80 -58.22
CA ASP A 555 -62.81 -29.84 -58.23
C ASP A 555 -62.59 -28.71 -57.20
N ASP A 556 -62.01 -29.00 -56.02
CA ASP A 556 -61.80 -28.11 -54.88
C ASP A 556 -60.50 -27.30 -54.99
N THR A 557 -59.49 -27.77 -55.74
CA THR A 557 -58.23 -27.03 -55.93
C THR A 557 -58.01 -26.49 -57.35
N GLN A 558 -58.75 -26.98 -58.35
CA GLN A 558 -58.56 -26.69 -59.79
C GLN A 558 -57.12 -26.94 -60.30
N THR A 559 -56.33 -27.72 -59.56
CA THR A 559 -54.93 -28.04 -59.90
C THR A 559 -54.89 -29.07 -61.02
N GLY A 560 -54.25 -28.74 -62.16
CA GLY A 560 -54.09 -29.64 -63.31
C GLY A 560 -55.09 -29.47 -64.46
N LEU A 561 -55.97 -28.47 -64.41
CA LEU A 561 -56.83 -28.08 -65.54
C LEU A 561 -56.08 -27.17 -66.53
N ALA A 562 -56.28 -27.35 -67.83
CA ALA A 562 -55.64 -26.55 -68.88
C ALA A 562 -56.14 -25.08 -68.92
N GLU A 563 -57.37 -24.83 -68.46
CA GLU A 563 -57.97 -23.51 -68.29
C GLU A 563 -58.75 -23.48 -66.96
N GLN A 564 -58.57 -22.42 -66.15
CA GLN A 564 -59.25 -22.27 -64.86
C GLN A 564 -60.38 -21.24 -64.96
N PRO A 565 -61.65 -21.61 -64.67
CA PRO A 565 -62.77 -20.69 -64.76
C PRO A 565 -62.81 -19.71 -63.58
N VAL A 566 -63.25 -18.47 -63.83
CA VAL A 566 -63.43 -17.44 -62.78
C VAL A 566 -64.69 -17.70 -61.96
N MET A 567 -64.54 -17.69 -60.63
CA MET A 567 -65.64 -17.77 -59.66
C MET A 567 -66.26 -16.40 -59.40
N TRP A 568 -67.56 -16.27 -59.64
CA TRP A 568 -68.31 -15.03 -59.39
C TRP A 568 -68.90 -15.03 -57.98
N ILE A 569 -68.37 -14.19 -57.10
CA ILE A 569 -68.76 -14.11 -55.68
C ILE A 569 -69.98 -13.22 -55.53
N SER A 570 -71.08 -13.81 -55.11
CA SER A 570 -72.37 -13.16 -54.89
C SER A 570 -72.67 -12.93 -53.40
N SER A 571 -72.02 -13.69 -52.51
CA SER A 571 -72.21 -13.62 -51.05
C SER A 571 -70.93 -13.94 -50.28
N ALA A 572 -70.88 -13.56 -48.99
CA ALA A 572 -69.78 -13.99 -48.10
C ALA A 572 -69.76 -15.52 -47.89
N ASP A 573 -70.92 -16.18 -47.99
CA ASP A 573 -71.00 -17.64 -47.85
C ASP A 573 -70.33 -18.37 -49.01
N ASP A 574 -70.26 -17.77 -50.19
CA ASP A 574 -69.55 -18.34 -51.35
C ASP A 574 -68.06 -18.57 -51.03
N LEU A 575 -67.45 -17.70 -50.22
CA LEU A 575 -66.06 -17.84 -49.75
C LEU A 575 -65.94 -18.79 -48.55
N SER A 576 -66.90 -18.71 -47.61
CA SER A 576 -66.94 -19.58 -46.44
C SER A 576 -67.25 -21.04 -46.76
N ASN A 577 -67.82 -21.35 -47.92
CA ASN A 577 -68.12 -22.72 -48.33
C ASN A 577 -66.96 -23.39 -49.10
N LEU A 578 -65.94 -22.64 -49.55
CA LEU A 578 -64.75 -23.20 -50.19
C LEU A 578 -63.88 -23.96 -49.18
N PRO A 579 -63.41 -25.17 -49.45
CA PRO A 579 -62.61 -25.96 -48.49
C PRO A 579 -61.23 -25.33 -48.19
N SER A 580 -60.59 -25.75 -47.09
CA SER A 580 -59.23 -25.32 -46.75
C SER A 580 -58.25 -25.69 -47.88
N GLY A 581 -57.39 -24.76 -48.28
CA GLY A 581 -56.45 -24.96 -49.39
C GLY A 581 -57.03 -24.78 -50.80
N ALA A 582 -58.31 -24.39 -50.93
CA ALA A 582 -58.89 -24.09 -52.24
C ALA A 582 -58.21 -22.87 -52.89
N ARG A 583 -57.84 -23.00 -54.18
CA ARG A 583 -57.22 -21.94 -54.99
C ARG A 583 -58.10 -21.62 -56.20
N ARG A 584 -58.41 -20.36 -56.47
CA ARG A 584 -59.39 -19.91 -57.49
C ARG A 584 -59.03 -18.56 -58.08
N PHE A 585 -59.39 -18.31 -59.35
CA PHE A 585 -59.61 -16.93 -59.81
C PHE A 585 -61.03 -16.50 -59.46
N ALA A 586 -61.22 -15.30 -58.91
CA ALA A 586 -62.53 -14.82 -58.46
C ALA A 586 -62.75 -13.33 -58.73
N SER A 587 -64.02 -12.90 -58.77
CA SER A 587 -64.41 -11.48 -58.82
C SER A 587 -65.80 -11.27 -58.21
N ASN A 588 -66.09 -10.04 -57.77
CA ASN A 588 -67.39 -9.66 -57.23
C ASN A 588 -68.47 -9.71 -58.32
N LYS A 589 -69.57 -10.44 -58.09
CA LYS A 589 -70.76 -10.43 -58.96
C LYS A 589 -71.65 -9.26 -58.59
N ALA A 590 -71.72 -8.23 -59.44
CA ALA A 590 -72.57 -7.07 -59.19
C ALA A 590 -74.03 -7.49 -58.86
N PRO A 591 -74.66 -6.91 -57.81
CA PRO A 591 -74.22 -5.76 -57.01
C PRO A 591 -73.38 -6.09 -55.74
N ALA A 592 -72.90 -7.33 -55.57
CA ALA A 592 -72.19 -7.73 -54.35
C ALA A 592 -70.80 -7.06 -54.23
N THR A 593 -70.41 -6.67 -53.01
CA THR A 593 -69.09 -6.10 -52.68
C THR A 593 -68.43 -6.89 -51.55
N ILE A 594 -68.09 -8.15 -51.81
CA ILE A 594 -67.58 -9.08 -50.81
C ILE A 594 -66.06 -9.09 -50.78
N LEU A 595 -65.42 -9.08 -51.95
CA LEU A 595 -63.99 -8.84 -52.10
C LEU A 595 -63.66 -7.35 -51.90
N PRO A 596 -62.47 -7.00 -51.39
CA PRO A 596 -62.04 -5.63 -51.15
C PRO A 596 -61.77 -4.84 -52.44
N VAL A 597 -61.73 -5.52 -53.59
CA VAL A 597 -61.58 -4.93 -54.93
C VAL A 597 -62.61 -5.52 -55.89
N ASN A 598 -63.02 -4.75 -56.90
CA ASN A 598 -63.96 -5.19 -57.94
C ASN A 598 -63.26 -5.79 -59.17
N ASP A 599 -61.94 -5.93 -59.13
CA ASP A 599 -61.14 -6.56 -60.20
C ASP A 599 -61.08 -8.08 -60.03
N TYR A 600 -60.48 -8.78 -60.99
CA TYR A 600 -60.13 -10.20 -60.86
C TYR A 600 -59.04 -10.37 -59.81
N VAL A 601 -59.25 -11.33 -58.91
CA VAL A 601 -58.27 -11.70 -57.88
C VAL A 601 -57.94 -13.18 -57.96
N PHE A 602 -56.70 -13.52 -57.63
CA PHE A 602 -56.33 -14.89 -57.29
C PHE A 602 -56.61 -15.11 -55.80
N LEU A 603 -57.40 -16.13 -55.47
CA LEU A 603 -57.86 -16.43 -54.13
C LEU A 603 -57.29 -17.78 -53.65
N GLU A 604 -56.86 -17.82 -52.40
CA GLU A 604 -56.44 -19.01 -51.67
C GLU A 604 -57.13 -19.09 -50.30
N VAL A 605 -57.78 -20.19 -49.96
CA VAL A 605 -58.31 -20.42 -48.60
C VAL A 605 -57.18 -20.92 -47.71
N ILE A 606 -56.69 -20.08 -46.82
CA ILE A 606 -55.54 -20.37 -45.96
C ILE A 606 -55.91 -21.36 -44.85
N ALA A 607 -57.08 -21.19 -44.23
CA ALA A 607 -57.53 -22.07 -43.16
C ALA A 607 -59.05 -22.05 -42.99
N LYS A 608 -59.59 -23.17 -42.54
CA LYS A 608 -60.91 -23.24 -41.90
C LYS A 608 -60.77 -23.04 -40.39
N ARG A 609 -61.77 -22.43 -39.77
CA ARG A 609 -61.87 -22.31 -38.31
C ARG A 609 -62.88 -23.31 -37.76
N ASP A 610 -62.72 -23.63 -36.48
CA ASP A 610 -63.52 -24.65 -35.76
C ASP A 610 -65.00 -24.26 -35.51
N CYS A 611 -65.40 -23.05 -35.91
CA CYS A 611 -66.79 -22.58 -35.87
C CYS A 611 -67.50 -22.81 -37.21
N ALA A 612 -68.83 -23.02 -37.17
CA ALA A 612 -69.63 -23.25 -38.37
C ALA A 612 -69.40 -22.15 -39.43
N ASN A 613 -68.75 -22.54 -40.54
CA ASN A 613 -68.46 -21.70 -41.71
C ASN A 613 -67.49 -20.51 -41.49
N GLY A 614 -66.65 -20.52 -40.46
CA GLY A 614 -65.53 -19.58 -40.31
C GLY A 614 -64.35 -19.94 -41.22
N CYS A 615 -63.77 -18.97 -41.93
CA CYS A 615 -62.56 -19.20 -42.72
C CYS A 615 -61.66 -17.98 -42.85
N VAL A 616 -60.41 -18.25 -43.20
CA VAL A 616 -59.39 -17.27 -43.57
C VAL A 616 -59.05 -17.49 -45.04
N VAL A 617 -59.15 -16.43 -45.82
CA VAL A 617 -58.83 -16.41 -47.25
C VAL A 617 -57.74 -15.38 -47.49
N GLN A 618 -56.86 -15.64 -48.44
CA GLN A 618 -55.92 -14.69 -48.98
C GLN A 618 -56.27 -14.45 -50.43
N ILE A 619 -56.20 -13.22 -50.88
CA ILE A 619 -56.41 -12.86 -52.27
C ILE A 619 -55.26 -11.99 -52.77
N THR A 620 -54.99 -12.01 -54.07
CA THR A 620 -54.04 -11.13 -54.74
C THR A 620 -54.71 -10.54 -55.96
N ASP A 621 -54.75 -9.21 -56.07
CA ASP A 621 -55.33 -8.52 -57.23
C ASP A 621 -54.36 -8.50 -58.43
N SER A 622 -54.85 -8.01 -59.57
CA SER A 622 -54.07 -7.90 -60.80
C SER A 622 -52.86 -6.96 -60.69
N ALA A 623 -52.85 -6.04 -59.74
CA ALA A 623 -51.75 -5.13 -59.44
C ALA A 623 -50.73 -5.73 -58.46
N GLY A 624 -50.97 -6.96 -57.97
CA GLY A 624 -50.11 -7.67 -57.04
C GLY A 624 -50.35 -7.34 -55.56
N ASN A 625 -51.37 -6.53 -55.25
CA ASN A 625 -51.74 -6.26 -53.85
C ASN A 625 -52.39 -7.51 -53.26
N THR A 626 -51.85 -7.99 -52.15
CA THR A 626 -52.37 -9.18 -51.47
C THR A 626 -53.19 -8.76 -50.26
N TRP A 627 -54.27 -9.48 -49.94
CA TRP A 627 -55.15 -9.22 -48.81
C TRP A 627 -55.55 -10.52 -48.11
N THR A 628 -55.55 -10.54 -46.78
CA THR A 628 -56.14 -11.60 -45.94
C THR A 628 -57.54 -11.20 -45.47
N GLY A 629 -58.55 -11.95 -45.87
CA GLY A 629 -59.91 -11.86 -45.39
C GLY A 629 -60.15 -12.87 -44.26
N ILE A 630 -60.70 -12.41 -43.13
CA ILE A 630 -61.07 -13.27 -42.00
C ILE A 630 -62.57 -13.12 -41.74
N ARG A 631 -63.28 -14.25 -41.64
CA ARG A 631 -64.66 -14.30 -41.15
C ARG A 631 -64.73 -15.18 -39.90
N TYR A 632 -65.24 -14.61 -38.81
CA TYR A 632 -65.20 -15.23 -37.47
C TYR A 632 -66.39 -16.16 -37.19
N ASP A 633 -67.60 -15.84 -37.66
CA ASP A 633 -68.81 -16.65 -37.45
C ASP A 633 -69.86 -16.31 -38.52
N ALA A 634 -70.34 -17.33 -39.26
CA ALA A 634 -71.36 -17.14 -40.28
C ALA A 634 -72.78 -16.99 -39.73
N THR A 635 -73.01 -17.38 -38.47
CA THR A 635 -74.36 -17.51 -37.88
C THR A 635 -75.10 -16.16 -37.73
N ASN A 636 -74.37 -15.03 -37.76
CA ASN A 636 -74.92 -13.67 -37.65
C ASN A 636 -74.84 -12.84 -38.95
N GLY A 637 -74.63 -13.45 -40.13
CA GLY A 637 -74.58 -12.71 -41.40
C GLY A 637 -73.39 -11.75 -41.54
N SER A 638 -72.32 -11.96 -40.75
CA SER A 638 -71.15 -11.08 -40.75
C SER A 638 -70.34 -11.18 -42.07
N SER A 639 -69.90 -10.03 -42.60
CA SER A 639 -69.03 -9.94 -43.79
C SER A 639 -67.58 -10.37 -43.48
N PHE A 640 -66.74 -10.55 -44.51
CA PHE A 640 -65.30 -10.73 -44.33
C PHE A 640 -64.63 -9.42 -43.89
N THR A 641 -63.72 -9.53 -42.93
CA THR A 641 -62.81 -8.43 -42.58
C THR A 641 -61.50 -8.60 -43.35
N TRP A 642 -61.22 -7.70 -44.30
CA TRP A 642 -60.03 -7.75 -45.17
C TRP A 642 -58.86 -6.91 -44.65
N ARG A 643 -57.63 -7.44 -44.75
CA ARG A 643 -56.37 -6.77 -44.37
C ARG A 643 -55.28 -6.99 -45.43
N PRO A 644 -54.61 -5.96 -45.97
CA PRO A 644 -53.54 -6.14 -46.95
C PRO A 644 -52.27 -6.81 -46.38
N LEU A 645 -51.65 -7.71 -47.16
CA LEU A 645 -50.30 -8.26 -46.99
C LEU A 645 -49.31 -7.32 -47.72
N MET A 646 -48.40 -6.71 -46.98
CA MET A 646 -47.43 -5.73 -47.49
C MET A 646 -46.01 -6.26 -47.20
N SER A 647 -45.08 -6.17 -48.16
CA SER A 647 -43.69 -6.69 -48.02
C SER A 647 -42.90 -6.02 -46.89
N CYS A 648 -43.34 -4.84 -46.46
CA CYS A 648 -43.01 -4.22 -45.19
C CYS A 648 -44.34 -3.82 -44.52
N PRO A 649 -44.78 -4.51 -43.45
CA PRO A 649 -46.01 -4.18 -42.77
C PRO A 649 -46.01 -2.72 -42.28
N PRO A 650 -47.12 -1.96 -42.44
CA PRO A 650 -47.22 -0.62 -41.90
C PRO A 650 -46.93 -0.59 -40.40
N GLY A 651 -45.99 0.25 -39.98
CA GLY A 651 -45.49 0.31 -38.61
C GLY A 651 -44.15 -0.39 -38.38
N VAL A 652 -43.47 -0.89 -39.41
CA VAL A 652 -42.04 -1.23 -39.29
C VAL A 652 -41.19 0.04 -39.44
N PRO A 653 -40.24 0.32 -38.52
CA PRO A 653 -39.33 1.45 -38.65
C PRO A 653 -38.39 1.28 -39.86
N LEU A 654 -38.32 2.30 -40.71
CA LEU A 654 -37.46 2.33 -41.88
C LEU A 654 -36.33 3.35 -41.69
N PRO A 655 -35.05 2.94 -41.71
CA PRO A 655 -33.94 3.89 -41.67
C PRO A 655 -33.89 4.64 -43.00
N TRP A 656 -34.15 5.94 -42.94
CA TRP A 656 -34.22 6.80 -44.12
C TRP A 656 -32.99 7.73 -44.18
N PRO A 657 -32.22 7.75 -45.28
CA PRO A 657 -30.93 8.44 -45.34
C PRO A 657 -31.03 9.93 -45.70
N SER A 658 -32.22 10.52 -45.66
CA SER A 658 -32.47 11.91 -46.06
C SER A 658 -33.47 12.57 -45.13
N ASP A 659 -33.35 13.88 -44.92
CA ASP A 659 -34.36 14.66 -44.18
C ASP A 659 -35.65 14.87 -44.99
N THR A 660 -35.65 14.55 -46.29
CA THR A 660 -36.84 14.62 -47.14
C THR A 660 -37.63 13.32 -47.02
N ILE A 661 -38.76 13.38 -46.32
CA ILE A 661 -39.64 12.23 -46.09
C ILE A 661 -40.46 11.94 -47.36
N PRO A 662 -40.45 10.71 -47.89
CA PRO A 662 -41.28 10.35 -49.04
C PRO A 662 -42.77 10.47 -48.71
N ALA A 663 -43.57 10.81 -49.72
CA ALA A 663 -45.02 10.86 -49.58
C ALA A 663 -45.57 9.51 -49.09
N GLY A 664 -46.47 9.56 -48.09
CA GLY A 664 -47.06 8.37 -47.47
C GLY A 664 -46.29 7.82 -46.26
N TYR A 665 -45.15 8.40 -45.90
CA TYR A 665 -44.37 8.04 -44.71
C TYR A 665 -44.36 9.19 -43.70
N ALA A 666 -44.09 8.87 -42.43
CA ALA A 666 -43.94 9.83 -41.36
C ALA A 666 -42.68 9.49 -40.54
N LEU A 667 -42.01 10.53 -40.01
CA LEU A 667 -40.91 10.33 -39.07
C LEU A 667 -41.45 9.72 -37.77
N MET A 668 -40.72 8.80 -37.15
CA MET A 668 -41.15 8.14 -35.91
C MET A 668 -40.67 8.92 -34.69
N GLN A 669 -41.53 9.76 -34.13
CA GLN A 669 -41.17 10.77 -33.10
C GLN A 669 -42.10 10.74 -31.87
N GLY A 670 -42.79 9.63 -31.60
CA GLY A 670 -43.69 9.55 -30.44
C GLY A 670 -45.11 10.07 -30.68
N GLN A 671 -45.47 10.40 -31.94
CA GLN A 671 -46.74 11.06 -32.24
C GLN A 671 -47.94 10.11 -32.20
N THR A 672 -49.10 10.67 -31.81
CA THR A 672 -50.40 9.98 -31.90
C THR A 672 -50.93 9.97 -33.33
N PHE A 673 -51.71 8.94 -33.69
CA PHE A 673 -52.45 8.89 -34.95
C PHE A 673 -53.88 8.41 -34.74
N ASP A 674 -54.78 8.80 -35.64
CA ASP A 674 -56.15 8.31 -35.63
C ASP A 674 -56.22 6.85 -36.08
N LYS A 675 -56.59 5.97 -35.15
CA LYS A 675 -56.71 4.52 -35.38
C LYS A 675 -57.79 4.17 -36.40
N SER A 676 -58.81 5.02 -36.55
CA SER A 676 -59.87 4.84 -37.55
C SER A 676 -59.38 5.21 -38.95
N ALA A 677 -58.53 6.25 -39.06
CA ALA A 677 -57.95 6.69 -40.32
C ALA A 677 -56.79 5.79 -40.79
N TYR A 678 -56.01 5.22 -39.87
CA TYR A 678 -54.86 4.35 -40.17
C TYR A 678 -54.98 2.97 -39.50
N PRO A 679 -55.91 2.12 -39.96
CA PRO A 679 -56.23 0.86 -39.30
C PRO A 679 -55.09 -0.16 -39.31
N LEU A 680 -54.20 -0.11 -40.31
CA LEU A 680 -53.05 -1.02 -40.39
C LEU A 680 -51.92 -0.61 -39.45
N LEU A 681 -51.70 0.70 -39.30
CA LEU A 681 -50.75 1.22 -38.32
C LEU A 681 -51.24 0.97 -36.89
N ALA A 682 -52.56 0.97 -36.66
CA ALA A 682 -53.18 0.59 -35.40
C ALA A 682 -52.98 -0.89 -35.02
N VAL A 683 -52.68 -1.76 -35.99
CA VAL A 683 -52.31 -3.15 -35.72
C VAL A 683 -50.87 -3.24 -35.17
N ALA A 684 -49.94 -2.46 -35.73
CA ALA A 684 -48.57 -2.39 -35.24
C ALA A 684 -48.45 -1.64 -33.91
N TYR A 685 -49.24 -0.58 -33.74
CA TYR A 685 -49.26 0.27 -32.55
C TYR A 685 -50.69 0.41 -31.98
N PRO A 686 -51.18 -0.58 -31.20
CA PRO A 686 -52.53 -0.57 -30.65
C PRO A 686 -52.82 0.62 -29.71
N SER A 687 -51.77 1.21 -29.15
CA SER A 687 -51.82 2.45 -28.35
C SER A 687 -52.34 3.64 -29.15
N GLY A 688 -52.25 3.61 -30.49
CA GLY A 688 -52.46 4.79 -31.34
C GLY A 688 -51.28 5.77 -31.29
N VAL A 689 -50.11 5.32 -30.84
CA VAL A 689 -48.89 6.13 -30.70
C VAL A 689 -47.74 5.44 -31.44
N ILE A 690 -47.09 6.16 -32.36
CA ILE A 690 -45.89 5.70 -33.05
C ILE A 690 -44.70 5.84 -32.08
N PRO A 691 -43.82 4.85 -31.89
CA PRO A 691 -42.63 4.97 -31.05
C PRO A 691 -41.73 6.13 -31.49
N ASP A 692 -41.08 6.80 -30.53
CA ASP A 692 -39.99 7.74 -30.85
C ASP A 692 -38.70 6.95 -31.09
N MET A 693 -38.13 7.06 -32.29
CA MET A 693 -36.94 6.33 -32.72
C MET A 693 -35.69 7.21 -32.81
N ARG A 694 -35.78 8.50 -32.48
CA ARG A 694 -34.63 9.42 -32.52
C ARG A 694 -33.65 9.10 -31.40
N GLY A 695 -32.36 8.96 -31.73
CA GLY A 695 -31.32 8.59 -30.76
C GLY A 695 -31.38 7.13 -30.27
N TRP A 696 -32.31 6.33 -30.79
CA TRP A 696 -32.51 4.94 -30.38
C TRP A 696 -31.96 3.97 -31.43
N THR A 697 -31.26 2.92 -30.96
CA THR A 697 -30.82 1.81 -31.81
C THR A 697 -31.81 0.64 -31.69
N ILE A 698 -32.22 0.06 -32.82
CA ILE A 698 -33.09 -1.12 -32.82
C ILE A 698 -32.30 -2.33 -32.32
N LYS A 699 -32.74 -2.92 -31.20
CA LYS A 699 -32.22 -4.18 -30.65
C LYS A 699 -33.29 -5.26 -30.76
N GLY A 700 -32.91 -6.43 -31.27
CA GLY A 700 -33.81 -7.58 -31.32
C GLY A 700 -34.30 -7.94 -29.92
N LYS A 701 -35.61 -8.12 -29.75
CA LYS A 701 -36.19 -8.52 -28.45
C LYS A 701 -35.57 -9.87 -28.04
N PRO A 702 -34.91 -9.98 -26.88
CA PRO A 702 -34.36 -11.25 -26.42
C PRO A 702 -35.47 -12.29 -26.23
N ALA A 703 -35.10 -13.58 -26.30
CA ALA A 703 -36.03 -14.71 -26.18
C ALA A 703 -36.89 -14.61 -24.91
N SER A 704 -36.32 -14.11 -23.82
CA SER A 704 -37.00 -13.85 -22.55
C SER A 704 -36.50 -12.54 -21.90
N GLY A 705 -37.23 -12.04 -20.90
CA GLY A 705 -36.77 -10.95 -20.02
C GLY A 705 -37.13 -9.53 -20.43
N ARG A 706 -37.60 -9.25 -21.66
CA ARG A 706 -38.04 -7.91 -22.09
C ARG A 706 -39.28 -7.93 -22.99
N ALA A 707 -40.10 -6.89 -22.89
CA ALA A 707 -41.31 -6.68 -23.71
C ALA A 707 -40.95 -6.01 -25.05
N VAL A 708 -41.78 -6.21 -26.08
CA VAL A 708 -41.62 -5.51 -27.37
C VAL A 708 -41.85 -4.00 -27.17
N LEU A 709 -41.06 -3.16 -27.85
CA LEU A 709 -41.02 -1.69 -27.68
C LEU A 709 -40.56 -1.18 -26.31
N SER A 710 -40.04 -2.05 -25.43
CA SER A 710 -39.41 -1.60 -24.18
C SER A 710 -38.03 -0.98 -24.44
N GLN A 711 -37.79 0.18 -23.85
CA GLN A 711 -36.52 0.94 -23.99
C GLN A 711 -35.44 0.37 -23.06
N GLU A 712 -34.22 0.27 -23.57
CA GLU A 712 -33.02 -0.16 -22.84
C GLU A 712 -32.00 0.96 -22.91
N MET A 713 -31.61 1.49 -21.77
CA MET A 713 -30.55 2.49 -21.70
C MET A 713 -29.19 1.82 -21.96
N ASP A 714 -28.23 2.57 -22.45
CA ASP A 714 -26.83 2.19 -22.47
C ASP A 714 -26.29 2.00 -21.04
N GLY A 715 -25.25 1.18 -20.90
CA GLY A 715 -24.68 0.85 -19.59
C GLY A 715 -23.31 0.21 -19.69
N ASN A 716 -22.42 0.61 -18.79
CA ASN A 716 -21.04 0.12 -18.74
C ASN A 716 -20.98 -1.33 -18.26
N LYS A 717 -20.12 -2.13 -18.90
CA LYS A 717 -19.82 -3.49 -18.44
C LYS A 717 -19.02 -3.44 -17.14
N ALA A 718 -19.36 -4.29 -16.18
CA ALA A 718 -18.68 -4.34 -14.86
C ALA A 718 -17.17 -4.61 -14.99
N HIS A 719 -16.34 -3.80 -14.32
CA HIS A 719 -14.87 -3.88 -14.28
C HIS A 719 -14.30 -3.15 -13.02
N GLY A 720 -12.98 -3.17 -12.78
CA GLY A 720 -12.30 -2.54 -11.63
C GLY A 720 -10.89 -1.97 -11.94
N HIS A 721 -10.25 -1.31 -10.96
CA HIS A 721 -8.96 -0.59 -11.09
C HIS A 721 -8.05 -0.79 -9.85
N THR A 722 -6.73 -0.60 -9.99
CA THR A 722 -5.75 -0.59 -8.87
C THR A 722 -5.47 0.85 -8.37
N ALA A 723 -5.24 1.04 -7.06
CA ALA A 723 -4.98 2.38 -6.46
C ALA A 723 -4.00 2.34 -5.28
N ARG A 724 -3.37 3.48 -4.93
CA ARG A 724 -2.39 3.65 -3.82
C ARG A 724 -2.59 4.98 -3.07
N ALA A 725 -2.45 4.98 -1.74
CA ALA A 725 -2.35 6.18 -0.90
C ALA A 725 -0.88 6.58 -0.62
N GLN A 726 -0.62 7.88 -0.43
CA GLN A 726 0.73 8.39 -0.12
C GLN A 726 1.02 8.36 1.39
N ASP A 727 2.29 8.13 1.75
CA ASP A 727 2.74 8.15 3.14
C ASP A 727 2.76 9.60 3.68
N THR A 728 2.26 9.83 4.89
CA THR A 728 2.13 11.18 5.49
C THR A 728 2.76 11.23 6.89
N ASP A 729 3.69 12.16 7.11
CA ASP A 729 4.31 12.42 8.42
C ASP A 729 3.46 13.39 9.26
N LEU A 730 3.14 12.99 10.51
CA LEU A 730 2.30 13.76 11.44
C LEU A 730 3.08 14.79 12.27
N GLY A 731 4.41 14.76 12.19
CA GLY A 731 5.33 15.67 12.89
C GLY A 731 5.38 15.47 14.42
N THR A 732 6.15 16.33 15.10
CA THR A 732 6.35 16.26 16.56
C THR A 732 5.28 17.07 17.32
N LYS A 733 4.77 16.52 18.42
CA LYS A 733 3.83 17.20 19.34
C LYS A 733 4.43 17.29 20.75
N SER A 734 4.22 18.41 21.43
CA SER A 734 4.63 18.60 22.84
C SER A 734 3.52 18.18 23.79
N THR A 735 3.89 17.57 24.92
CA THR A 735 2.94 17.18 25.96
C THR A 735 2.55 18.37 26.86
N SER A 736 1.48 18.22 27.64
CA SER A 736 1.14 19.18 28.68
C SER A 736 2.18 19.19 29.80
N SER A 737 2.50 20.37 30.36
CA SER A 737 3.39 20.48 31.51
C SER A 737 2.75 19.90 32.77
N PHE A 738 3.49 19.08 33.51
CA PHE A 738 3.07 18.52 34.80
C PHE A 738 4.12 18.84 35.87
N ASP A 739 3.69 19.49 36.96
CA ASP A 739 4.56 19.92 38.06
C ASP A 739 4.37 19.00 39.30
N TYR A 740 5.46 18.38 39.75
CA TYR A 740 5.46 17.53 40.94
C TYR A 740 5.38 18.32 42.27
N GLY A 741 5.56 19.64 42.21
CA GLY A 741 5.62 20.52 43.37
C GLY A 741 6.83 20.25 44.27
N THR A 742 6.78 20.75 45.51
CA THR A 742 7.86 20.52 46.50
C THR A 742 7.63 19.23 47.30
N LYS A 743 8.68 18.41 47.43
CA LYS A 743 8.68 17.22 48.30
C LYS A 743 9.66 17.42 49.46
N SER A 744 9.33 16.89 50.63
CA SER A 744 10.15 17.00 51.86
C SER A 744 10.94 15.71 52.11
N THR A 745 12.11 15.82 52.73
CA THR A 745 12.95 14.68 53.15
C THR A 745 12.55 14.17 54.54
N ASN A 746 13.11 13.03 54.97
CA ASN A 746 13.04 12.60 56.37
C ASN A 746 14.00 13.43 57.26
N THR A 747 13.78 13.42 58.59
CA THR A 747 14.59 14.18 59.56
C THR A 747 15.70 13.29 60.17
N THR A 748 16.98 13.63 59.96
CA THR A 748 18.17 12.90 60.46
C THR A 748 19.38 13.85 60.63
N GLY A 749 20.52 13.38 61.17
CA GLY A 749 21.81 14.12 61.22
C GLY A 749 22.28 14.67 62.58
N ASN A 750 21.58 14.39 63.67
CA ASN A 750 21.93 14.87 65.01
C ASN A 750 23.19 14.18 65.58
N HIS A 751 24.16 14.93 66.11
CA HIS A 751 25.40 14.40 66.71
C HIS A 751 26.02 15.39 67.72
N THR A 752 27.03 14.94 68.50
CA THR A 752 27.68 15.70 69.61
C THR A 752 29.20 15.79 69.48
N HIS A 753 29.83 16.86 70.02
CA HIS A 753 31.29 17.10 70.03
C HIS A 753 31.84 17.26 71.47
N GLN A 754 33.13 16.99 71.72
CA GLN A 754 33.79 17.14 73.06
C GLN A 754 35.06 18.02 73.00
N PHE A 755 35.30 18.86 74.03
CA PHE A 755 36.47 19.76 74.14
C PHE A 755 36.99 19.90 75.60
N GLY A 756 38.28 20.21 75.80
CA GLY A 756 38.88 20.50 77.12
C GLY A 756 40.02 21.54 77.08
N GLY A 757 40.03 22.50 78.02
CA GLY A 757 41.03 23.58 78.10
C GLY A 757 41.30 24.08 79.53
N TYR A 758 42.52 24.60 79.78
CA TYR A 758 43.09 24.93 81.11
C TYR A 758 42.99 26.45 81.41
N ILE A 759 42.58 26.84 82.64
CA ILE A 759 42.54 28.26 83.09
C ILE A 759 43.24 28.40 84.46
N ASN A 760 44.18 29.34 84.59
CA ASN A 760 44.98 29.63 85.79
C ASN A 760 44.36 30.78 86.62
N SER A 761 44.27 30.61 87.95
CA SER A 761 43.63 31.54 88.89
C SER A 761 44.67 32.44 89.60
N TYR A 762 44.35 33.72 89.79
CA TYR A 762 45.13 34.64 90.64
C TYR A 762 44.23 35.09 91.80
N TRP A 763 44.70 34.80 93.03
CA TRP A 763 44.11 34.96 94.38
C TRP A 763 43.27 33.77 94.93
N GLY A 764 43.96 32.84 95.60
CA GLY A 764 43.42 32.11 96.76
C GLY A 764 43.24 30.59 96.68
N ASP A 765 44.36 29.85 96.75
CA ASP A 765 44.58 28.45 97.17
C ASP A 765 43.90 27.25 96.45
N SER A 766 44.81 26.39 95.94
CA SER A 766 44.73 24.96 95.62
C SER A 766 43.99 24.48 94.36
N ASN A 767 44.85 24.11 93.40
CA ASN A 767 44.60 23.43 92.13
C ASN A 767 43.70 22.20 92.26
N HIS A 768 42.54 22.26 91.61
CA HIS A 768 41.93 21.10 90.98
C HIS A 768 41.56 21.47 89.53
N THR A 769 42.02 20.67 88.59
CA THR A 769 41.52 20.63 87.21
C THR A 769 40.08 20.17 87.23
N SER A 770 39.15 21.07 87.54
CA SER A 770 37.73 20.80 87.36
C SER A 770 37.36 21.11 85.92
N PHE A 771 37.03 20.07 85.16
CA PHE A 771 36.19 20.19 83.97
C PHE A 771 34.88 20.87 84.36
N GLN A 772 34.80 22.18 84.20
CA GLN A 772 33.53 22.87 84.21
C GLN A 772 32.89 22.73 82.83
N PRO A 773 31.62 22.28 82.75
CA PRO A 773 30.83 22.42 81.53
C PRO A 773 30.73 23.92 81.24
N GLY A 774 31.24 24.35 80.09
CA GLY A 774 31.38 25.77 79.74
C GLY A 774 30.15 26.56 80.17
N GLY A 775 30.32 27.52 81.08
CA GLY A 775 29.25 28.41 81.51
C GLY A 775 28.72 29.18 80.30
N GLY A 776 27.58 28.76 79.77
CA GLY A 776 26.84 29.47 78.72
C GLY A 776 27.60 29.72 77.41
N ALA A 777 28.72 29.03 77.17
CA ALA A 777 29.48 29.18 75.93
C ALA A 777 28.87 28.30 74.83
N TRP A 778 28.01 28.90 74.01
CA TRP A 778 27.48 28.26 72.82
C TRP A 778 28.58 28.21 71.75
N THR A 779 28.76 27.07 71.09
CA THR A 779 29.52 27.03 69.83
C THR A 779 28.77 27.88 68.80
N GLN A 780 29.48 28.45 67.83
CA GLN A 780 28.80 29.16 66.74
C GLN A 780 27.85 28.21 66.00
N ALA A 781 26.74 28.75 65.48
CA ALA A 781 25.82 27.99 64.63
C ALA A 781 26.58 27.52 63.38
N ALA A 782 26.73 26.21 63.24
CA ALA A 782 27.43 25.56 62.14
C ALA A 782 26.76 24.21 61.85
N GLY A 783 26.87 23.72 60.62
CA GLY A 783 26.21 22.49 60.17
C GLY A 783 25.03 22.69 59.21
N ASP A 784 24.70 23.93 58.84
CA ASP A 784 23.82 24.21 57.70
C ASP A 784 24.44 23.62 56.43
N HIS A 785 23.78 22.60 55.88
CA HIS A 785 24.19 21.95 54.65
C HIS A 785 22.96 21.54 53.84
N ALA A 786 23.13 21.46 52.53
CA ALA A 786 22.12 20.97 51.61
C ALA A 786 22.62 19.70 50.93
N HIS A 787 21.70 18.82 50.58
CA HIS A 787 22.00 17.62 49.80
C HIS A 787 21.52 17.81 48.37
N THR A 788 22.33 17.36 47.41
CA THR A 788 21.90 17.25 46.01
C THR A 788 21.21 15.90 45.84
N VAL A 789 19.94 15.90 45.44
CA VAL A 789 19.18 14.68 45.14
C VAL A 789 18.90 14.62 43.64
N TYR A 790 19.46 13.62 42.98
CA TYR A 790 19.22 13.36 41.56
C TYR A 790 17.94 12.54 41.39
N ILE A 791 16.96 13.07 40.64
CA ILE A 791 15.65 12.42 40.42
C ILE A 791 15.68 11.51 39.18
N GLY A 792 16.53 11.81 38.19
CA GLY A 792 16.65 11.05 36.94
C GLY A 792 15.71 11.50 35.82
N GLY A 793 16.06 11.13 34.58
CA GLY A 793 15.18 11.24 33.42
C GLY A 793 14.17 10.10 33.38
N HIS A 794 13.00 10.35 32.81
CA HIS A 794 12.00 9.32 32.57
C HIS A 794 11.26 9.60 31.26
N GLU A 795 10.72 8.55 30.65
CA GLU A 795 9.97 8.61 29.40
C GLU A 795 8.62 7.92 29.58
N HIS A 796 7.68 8.24 28.70
CA HIS A 796 6.36 7.62 28.66
C HIS A 796 6.12 7.07 27.25
N THR A 797 5.42 5.95 27.15
CA THR A 797 4.90 5.43 25.88
C THR A 797 3.44 5.84 25.73
N MET A 798 3.07 6.34 24.55
CA MET A 798 1.70 6.75 24.24
C MET A 798 1.16 5.96 23.06
N TYR A 799 0.06 5.26 23.28
CA TYR A 799 -0.65 4.53 22.23
C TYR A 799 -1.55 5.48 21.44
N ILE A 800 -1.28 5.63 20.13
CA ILE A 800 -2.03 6.55 19.23
C ILE A 800 -3.29 5.88 18.66
N GLY A 801 -3.27 4.55 18.50
CA GLY A 801 -4.40 3.77 17.96
C GLY A 801 -4.54 3.78 16.43
N PRO A 802 -5.26 2.80 15.86
CA PRO A 802 -5.54 2.76 14.43
C PRO A 802 -6.59 3.82 14.05
N HIS A 803 -6.43 4.40 12.86
CA HIS A 803 -7.46 5.24 12.22
C HIS A 803 -7.53 4.92 10.73
N GLY A 804 -8.64 5.28 10.10
CA GLY A 804 -8.88 5.02 8.68
C GLY A 804 -9.37 6.28 7.95
N HIS A 805 -9.36 6.22 6.63
CA HIS A 805 -9.82 7.28 5.76
C HIS A 805 -10.93 6.77 4.86
N VAL A 806 -11.90 7.65 4.55
CA VAL A 806 -12.89 7.36 3.54
C VAL A 806 -12.22 7.55 2.18
N VAL A 807 -12.10 6.46 1.42
CA VAL A 807 -11.60 6.49 0.03
C VAL A 807 -12.80 6.50 -0.88
N ILE A 808 -12.99 7.61 -1.60
CA ILE A 808 -14.03 7.78 -2.61
C ILE A 808 -13.38 7.58 -3.96
N VAL A 809 -13.90 6.63 -4.75
CA VAL A 809 -13.56 6.45 -6.16
C VAL A 809 -14.69 7.08 -6.95
N ASP A 810 -14.42 8.22 -7.56
CA ASP A 810 -15.42 8.99 -8.28
C ASP A 810 -15.92 8.25 -9.52
N ALA A 811 -17.16 8.55 -9.93
CA ALA A 811 -17.73 7.99 -11.15
C ALA A 811 -17.08 8.63 -12.39
N ASP A 812 -16.60 7.80 -13.32
CA ASP A 812 -16.01 8.22 -14.59
C ASP A 812 -16.97 7.91 -15.76
N GLY A 813 -17.29 8.94 -16.56
CA GLY A 813 -18.29 8.90 -17.64
C GLY A 813 -18.53 10.30 -18.23
N ASN A 814 -19.06 10.40 -19.44
CA ASN A 814 -19.07 11.67 -20.20
C ASN A 814 -20.32 12.53 -19.93
N ALA A 815 -20.17 13.81 -19.52
CA ALA A 815 -21.20 14.85 -19.64
C ALA A 815 -20.68 16.32 -19.62
N GLU A 816 -21.52 17.20 -20.20
CA GLU A 816 -21.57 18.69 -20.33
C GLU A 816 -20.80 19.40 -21.46
N THR A 817 -19.52 19.14 -21.68
CA THR A 817 -18.69 19.89 -22.67
C THR A 817 -19.03 19.56 -24.14
N PHE A 818 -19.82 18.51 -24.34
CA PHE A 818 -20.16 17.91 -25.63
C PHE A 818 -21.62 18.16 -26.05
N GLY A 819 -22.35 19.01 -25.30
CA GLY A 819 -23.74 19.34 -25.59
C GLY A 819 -24.74 18.20 -25.36
N LEU A 820 -24.39 17.24 -24.52
CA LEU A 820 -25.29 16.17 -24.09
C LEU A 820 -26.21 16.73 -23.00
N MET A 821 -27.52 16.70 -23.25
CA MET A 821 -28.56 17.30 -22.39
C MET A 821 -29.51 16.22 -21.87
N ASP A 822 -28.94 15.14 -21.31
CA ASP A 822 -29.60 13.87 -20.95
C ASP A 822 -29.74 13.65 -19.43
N GLY A 823 -29.12 14.49 -18.60
CA GLY A 823 -29.18 14.45 -17.14
C GLY A 823 -29.84 15.69 -16.51
N GLY A 824 -30.37 15.52 -15.29
CA GLY A 824 -30.79 16.65 -14.42
C GLY A 824 -31.77 17.65 -15.07
N VAL A 825 -31.47 18.95 -14.93
CA VAL A 825 -32.26 20.05 -15.51
C VAL A 825 -32.20 20.03 -17.04
N ASP A 826 -31.07 19.62 -17.63
CA ASP A 826 -30.90 19.56 -19.08
C ASP A 826 -31.82 18.51 -19.72
N ALA A 827 -32.03 17.36 -19.06
CA ALA A 827 -33.03 16.38 -19.48
C ALA A 827 -34.46 16.97 -19.49
N ALA A 828 -34.79 17.83 -18.50
CA ALA A 828 -36.08 18.49 -18.44
C ALA A 828 -36.24 19.57 -19.52
N ILE A 829 -35.17 20.31 -19.84
CA ILE A 829 -35.11 21.28 -20.94
C ILE A 829 -35.30 20.54 -22.28
N THR A 830 -34.58 19.45 -22.50
CA THR A 830 -34.72 18.62 -23.70
C THR A 830 -36.11 17.99 -23.80
N ALA A 831 -36.72 17.57 -22.68
CA ALA A 831 -38.10 17.07 -22.65
C ALA A 831 -39.13 18.15 -22.99
N TYR A 832 -38.89 19.41 -22.57
CA TYR A 832 -39.81 20.53 -22.82
C TYR A 832 -39.71 21.09 -24.25
N PHE A 833 -38.49 21.29 -24.76
CA PHE A 833 -38.26 21.89 -26.10
C PHE A 833 -38.07 20.85 -27.22
N GLY A 834 -37.86 19.58 -26.87
CA GLY A 834 -37.58 18.48 -27.78
C GLY A 834 -36.09 18.31 -28.11
N SER A 835 -35.72 17.10 -28.54
CA SER A 835 -34.33 16.70 -28.86
C SER A 835 -33.61 17.60 -29.89
N GLN A 836 -34.38 18.29 -30.74
CA GLN A 836 -33.87 19.22 -31.76
C GLN A 836 -33.21 20.47 -31.15
N LEU A 837 -33.47 20.79 -29.89
CA LEU A 837 -32.69 21.80 -29.17
C LEU A 837 -31.28 21.30 -28.85
N GLN A 838 -31.16 20.07 -28.35
CA GLN A 838 -29.87 19.43 -28.08
C GLN A 838 -29.03 19.30 -29.36
N GLU A 839 -29.63 18.86 -30.47
CA GLU A 839 -28.93 18.74 -31.76
C GLU A 839 -28.35 20.09 -32.23
N ARG A 840 -29.10 21.19 -32.06
CA ARG A 840 -28.61 22.54 -32.38
C ARG A 840 -27.46 22.98 -31.47
N VAL A 841 -27.54 22.68 -30.17
CA VAL A 841 -26.45 22.94 -29.22
C VAL A 841 -25.19 22.18 -29.64
N GLN A 842 -25.31 20.88 -29.94
CA GLN A 842 -24.20 20.03 -30.35
C GLN A 842 -23.58 20.48 -31.68
N GLN A 843 -24.39 20.82 -32.68
CA GLN A 843 -23.90 21.35 -33.96
C GLN A 843 -23.13 22.66 -33.78
N ASN A 844 -23.60 23.55 -32.88
CA ASN A 844 -22.89 24.79 -32.60
C ASN A 844 -21.57 24.53 -31.87
N ILE A 845 -21.52 23.57 -30.95
CA ILE A 845 -20.29 23.15 -30.26
C ILE A 845 -19.29 22.54 -31.25
N ILE A 846 -19.75 21.71 -32.19
CA ILE A 846 -18.91 21.16 -33.27
C ILE A 846 -18.34 22.27 -34.15
N ARG A 847 -19.18 23.25 -34.52
CA ARG A 847 -18.79 24.33 -35.44
C ARG A 847 -17.83 25.33 -34.80
N GLU A 848 -18.16 25.82 -33.59
CA GLU A 848 -17.45 26.93 -32.95
C GLU A 848 -16.28 26.45 -32.05
N TYR A 849 -16.39 25.24 -31.49
CA TYR A 849 -15.46 24.71 -30.51
C TYR A 849 -14.85 23.35 -30.91
N LEU A 850 -14.96 22.97 -32.19
CA LEU A 850 -14.39 21.72 -32.73
C LEU A 850 -14.84 20.45 -31.98
N GLY A 851 -16.03 20.49 -31.38
CA GLY A 851 -16.66 19.34 -30.71
C GLY A 851 -16.60 19.37 -29.18
N GLU A 852 -15.91 20.34 -28.57
CA GLU A 852 -15.77 20.43 -27.11
C GLU A 852 -15.78 21.90 -26.63
N GLN A 853 -16.85 22.34 -25.94
CA GLN A 853 -17.00 23.71 -25.43
C GLN A 853 -16.29 23.94 -24.07
N PRO A 854 -15.21 24.75 -23.97
CA PRO A 854 -14.46 24.92 -22.71
C PRO A 854 -15.29 25.47 -21.52
N VAL A 855 -14.97 25.01 -20.30
CA VAL A 855 -15.58 25.49 -19.04
C VAL A 855 -15.37 26.99 -18.87
N GLY A 856 -16.42 27.70 -18.45
CA GLY A 856 -16.39 29.17 -18.31
C GLY A 856 -16.57 29.92 -19.64
N THR A 857 -17.04 29.25 -20.69
CA THR A 857 -17.54 29.88 -21.93
C THR A 857 -19.06 29.71 -22.04
N ALA A 858 -19.72 30.53 -22.87
CA ALA A 858 -21.14 30.39 -23.14
C ALA A 858 -21.51 30.98 -24.51
N PHE A 859 -22.63 30.55 -25.08
CA PHE A 859 -23.20 31.15 -26.28
C PHE A 859 -24.73 31.17 -26.20
N VAL A 860 -25.39 32.03 -27.00
CA VAL A 860 -26.85 32.11 -27.09
C VAL A 860 -27.31 31.30 -28.29
N ILE A 861 -28.32 30.44 -28.10
CA ILE A 861 -28.93 29.67 -29.19
C ILE A 861 -30.45 29.77 -29.15
N GLU A 862 -31.09 29.79 -30.32
CA GLU A 862 -32.55 29.83 -30.41
C GLU A 862 -33.17 28.49 -30.06
N THR A 863 -34.23 28.52 -29.25
CA THR A 863 -35.00 27.31 -28.90
C THR A 863 -36.08 26.99 -29.93
N GLY A 864 -36.48 27.97 -30.77
CA GLY A 864 -37.64 27.85 -31.66
C GLY A 864 -39.00 27.95 -30.93
N ASN A 865 -39.01 28.34 -29.65
CA ASN A 865 -40.23 28.49 -28.86
C ASN A 865 -40.56 29.97 -28.65
N SER A 866 -41.80 30.39 -28.92
CA SER A 866 -42.21 31.80 -28.81
C SER A 866 -42.23 32.34 -27.38
N LYS A 867 -42.36 31.48 -26.37
CA LYS A 867 -42.43 31.85 -24.95
C LYS A 867 -41.05 31.87 -24.28
N HIS A 868 -40.14 30.99 -24.70
CA HIS A 868 -38.77 30.92 -24.20
C HIS A 868 -37.80 30.86 -25.37
N PRO A 869 -37.59 31.98 -26.11
CA PRO A 869 -36.91 31.97 -27.41
C PRO A 869 -35.42 31.61 -27.38
N TRP A 870 -34.78 31.65 -26.22
CA TRP A 870 -33.32 31.54 -26.08
C TRP A 870 -32.92 30.49 -25.04
N LEU A 871 -31.88 29.74 -25.34
CA LEU A 871 -31.12 28.89 -24.42
C LEU A 871 -29.67 29.38 -24.38
N VAL A 872 -29.04 29.32 -23.22
CA VAL A 872 -27.63 29.71 -23.04
C VAL A 872 -26.86 28.55 -22.39
N PRO A 873 -26.17 27.70 -23.19
CA PRO A 873 -25.33 26.63 -22.66
C PRO A 873 -24.05 27.20 -22.04
N ALA A 874 -23.80 26.90 -20.76
CA ALA A 874 -22.66 27.40 -20.00
C ALA A 874 -22.08 26.29 -19.11
N PRO A 875 -21.10 25.50 -19.61
CA PRO A 875 -20.54 24.37 -18.88
C PRO A 875 -19.79 24.83 -17.63
N THR A 876 -20.11 24.18 -16.51
CA THR A 876 -19.45 24.40 -15.20
C THR A 876 -18.32 23.41 -14.94
N MET A 877 -18.29 22.31 -15.69
CA MET A 877 -17.30 21.25 -15.59
C MET A 877 -17.07 20.61 -16.96
N ARG A 878 -15.87 20.05 -17.17
CA ARG A 878 -15.50 19.41 -18.44
C ARG A 878 -16.08 18.00 -18.57
N VAL A 879 -16.03 17.30 -17.45
CA VAL A 879 -16.57 15.98 -17.21
C VAL A 879 -17.16 16.03 -15.79
N PRO A 880 -18.09 15.14 -15.42
CA PRO A 880 -18.61 15.06 -14.05
C PRO A 880 -17.48 15.02 -13.02
N LEU A 881 -17.34 16.08 -12.21
CA LEU A 881 -16.33 16.21 -11.16
C LEU A 881 -16.82 17.14 -10.05
N ILE A 882 -16.34 16.93 -8.82
CA ILE A 882 -16.60 17.83 -7.70
C ILE A 882 -15.97 19.20 -8.02
N ILE A 883 -16.80 20.24 -8.05
CA ILE A 883 -16.30 21.60 -8.25
C ILE A 883 -15.76 22.08 -6.90
N ASP A 884 -14.44 22.25 -6.82
CA ASP A 884 -13.78 22.83 -5.66
C ASP A 884 -14.00 24.36 -5.65
N GLY A 885 -14.65 24.88 -4.61
CA GLY A 885 -15.04 26.28 -4.50
C GLY A 885 -16.16 26.72 -5.46
N THR A 886 -16.31 28.04 -5.64
CA THR A 886 -17.40 28.64 -6.44
C THR A 886 -16.94 29.20 -7.79
N ASP A 887 -15.65 29.12 -8.12
CA ASP A 887 -15.06 29.85 -9.25
C ASP A 887 -15.54 29.35 -10.61
N ALA A 888 -15.68 28.04 -10.80
CA ALA A 888 -16.17 27.49 -12.07
C ALA A 888 -17.64 27.86 -12.31
N VAL A 889 -18.46 27.82 -11.25
CA VAL A 889 -19.87 28.25 -11.29
C VAL A 889 -19.99 29.75 -11.52
N TYR A 890 -19.15 30.55 -10.86
CA TYR A 890 -19.07 31.99 -11.08
C TYR A 890 -18.66 32.33 -12.52
N ASN A 891 -17.63 31.67 -13.06
CA ASN A 891 -17.14 31.89 -14.41
C ASN A 891 -18.15 31.47 -15.48
N ALA A 892 -18.83 30.33 -15.32
CA ALA A 892 -19.89 29.90 -16.22
C ALA A 892 -21.09 30.86 -16.20
N THR A 893 -21.51 31.30 -15.00
CA THR A 893 -22.60 32.29 -14.84
C THR A 893 -22.23 33.63 -15.45
N ARG A 894 -21.00 34.10 -15.21
CA ARG A 894 -20.47 35.34 -15.80
C ARG A 894 -20.39 35.24 -17.33
N ALA A 895 -19.95 34.11 -17.87
CA ALA A 895 -19.89 33.88 -19.31
C ALA A 895 -21.28 33.90 -19.95
N ALA A 896 -22.28 33.29 -19.32
CA ALA A 896 -23.66 33.32 -19.77
C ALA A 896 -24.20 34.75 -19.86
N LEU A 897 -24.00 35.55 -18.80
CA LEU A 897 -24.44 36.95 -18.77
C LEU A 897 -23.71 37.82 -19.81
N LEU A 898 -22.42 37.58 -20.04
CA LEU A 898 -21.65 38.27 -21.07
C LEU A 898 -22.12 37.91 -22.48
N ALA A 899 -22.42 36.63 -22.75
CA ALA A 899 -22.96 36.19 -24.03
C ALA A 899 -24.33 36.84 -24.30
N ILE A 900 -25.18 36.95 -23.28
CA ILE A 900 -26.47 37.63 -23.36
C ILE A 900 -26.30 39.14 -23.61
N PHE A 901 -25.38 39.79 -22.91
CA PHE A 901 -25.07 41.21 -23.12
C PHE A 901 -24.58 41.48 -24.55
N GLN A 902 -23.70 40.63 -25.07
CA GLN A 902 -23.20 40.72 -26.44
C GLN A 902 -24.33 40.51 -27.46
N HIS A 903 -25.17 39.49 -27.27
CA HIS A 903 -26.35 39.25 -28.09
C HIS A 903 -27.27 40.48 -28.13
N ASN A 904 -27.60 41.06 -26.98
CA ASN A 904 -28.47 42.22 -26.86
C ASN A 904 -27.90 43.50 -27.50
N LYS A 905 -26.58 43.61 -27.62
CA LYS A 905 -25.93 44.74 -28.29
C LYS A 905 -26.13 44.72 -29.81
N SER A 906 -26.25 43.53 -30.39
CA SER A 906 -26.48 43.30 -31.82
C SER A 906 -27.94 43.00 -32.19
N ALA A 907 -28.79 42.68 -31.21
CA ALA A 907 -30.20 42.33 -31.43
C ALA A 907 -31.09 43.58 -31.57
N GLY A 908 -32.11 43.49 -32.44
CA GLY A 908 -33.23 44.46 -32.47
C GLY A 908 -34.00 44.47 -31.14
N GLU A 909 -34.67 45.58 -30.82
CA GLU A 909 -35.39 45.76 -29.53
C GLU A 909 -36.37 44.62 -29.21
N ASP A 910 -36.98 44.02 -30.23
CA ASP A 910 -37.94 42.92 -30.13
C ASP A 910 -37.29 41.55 -29.84
N ARG A 911 -35.96 41.44 -29.97
CA ARG A 911 -35.19 40.19 -29.79
C ARG A 911 -34.20 40.25 -28.63
N LYS A 912 -34.18 41.36 -27.87
CA LYS A 912 -33.37 41.48 -26.66
C LYS A 912 -33.88 40.56 -25.56
N ILE A 913 -32.95 39.89 -24.91
CA ILE A 913 -33.18 39.07 -23.73
C ILE A 913 -33.30 40.01 -22.53
N THR A 914 -34.50 40.16 -21.99
CA THR A 914 -34.79 41.04 -20.84
C THR A 914 -34.98 40.27 -19.53
N SER A 915 -35.17 38.95 -19.61
CA SER A 915 -35.37 38.05 -18.46
C SER A 915 -34.65 36.73 -18.68
N VAL A 916 -33.98 36.22 -17.65
CA VAL A 916 -33.20 34.97 -17.71
C VAL A 916 -33.56 34.11 -16.50
N ALA A 917 -33.77 32.82 -16.71
CA ALA A 917 -33.91 31.83 -15.64
C ALA A 917 -32.63 30.99 -15.57
N LEU A 918 -31.99 30.95 -14.40
CA LEU A 918 -30.77 30.19 -14.15
C LEU A 918 -31.06 29.12 -13.09
N PRO A 919 -30.81 27.82 -13.37
CA PRO A 919 -30.91 26.80 -12.35
C PRO A 919 -29.74 26.93 -11.34
N ALA A 920 -29.82 26.15 -10.26
CA ALA A 920 -28.74 26.05 -9.29
C ALA A 920 -27.51 25.36 -9.92
N MET A 921 -26.59 26.16 -10.47
CA MET A 921 -25.44 25.70 -11.24
C MET A 921 -24.45 24.92 -10.35
N GLY A 922 -23.97 23.76 -10.81
CA GLY A 922 -23.13 22.85 -10.00
C GLY A 922 -23.89 21.97 -9.00
N ALA A 923 -25.24 21.98 -9.02
CA ALA A 923 -26.07 21.09 -8.20
C ALA A 923 -26.09 19.66 -8.78
N GLY A 924 -25.88 18.65 -7.93
CA GLY A 924 -25.82 17.24 -8.36
C GLY A 924 -24.37 16.79 -8.53
N CYS A 925 -23.91 16.63 -9.77
CA CYS A 925 -22.58 16.10 -10.10
C CYS A 925 -21.41 16.96 -9.57
N GLY A 926 -21.58 18.29 -9.53
CA GLY A 926 -20.58 19.21 -8.99
C GLY A 926 -20.48 19.23 -7.46
N GLN A 927 -21.44 18.60 -6.77
CA GLN A 927 -21.56 18.48 -5.30
C GLN A 927 -21.39 19.77 -4.48
N ILE A 928 -21.54 20.95 -5.08
CA ILE A 928 -21.53 22.21 -4.33
C ILE A 928 -22.63 22.17 -3.26
N PRO A 929 -22.41 22.52 -1.98
CA PRO A 929 -23.43 22.45 -0.93
C PRO A 929 -24.63 23.36 -1.22
N PRO A 930 -25.88 23.02 -0.83
CA PRO A 930 -27.10 23.81 -1.13
C PRO A 930 -27.04 25.30 -0.81
N GLY A 931 -26.29 25.71 0.23
CA GLY A 931 -26.07 27.13 0.58
C GLY A 931 -25.12 27.88 -0.35
N GLN A 932 -24.38 27.18 -1.22
CA GLN A 932 -23.40 27.72 -2.17
C GLN A 932 -23.86 27.56 -3.64
N ARG A 933 -25.05 26.99 -3.90
CA ARG A 933 -25.58 26.70 -5.26
C ARG A 933 -26.36 27.83 -5.93
N ARG A 934 -26.73 28.86 -5.17
CA ARG A 934 -27.24 30.12 -5.76
C ARG A 934 -26.03 31.00 -6.03
N PRO A 935 -25.99 31.78 -7.13
CA PRO A 935 -25.21 33.00 -7.09
C PRO A 935 -25.66 33.73 -5.82
N ALA A 936 -24.73 34.13 -4.95
CA ALA A 936 -25.12 34.80 -3.71
C ALA A 936 -26.06 35.99 -4.03
N ASN A 937 -27.18 36.12 -3.29
CA ASN A 937 -28.10 37.28 -3.30
C ASN A 937 -29.12 37.41 -4.46
N CYS A 938 -29.76 36.33 -4.92
CA CYS A 938 -30.83 36.43 -5.95
C CYS A 938 -32.26 36.29 -5.38
N THR A 939 -33.19 37.13 -5.89
CA THR A 939 -34.63 37.20 -5.57
C THR A 939 -35.45 37.79 -6.75
N ASP A 940 -36.76 37.52 -6.78
CA ASP A 940 -37.72 38.02 -7.79
C ASP A 940 -38.36 39.36 -7.42
N ILE A 941 -38.07 39.90 -6.23
CA ILE A 941 -38.58 41.19 -5.75
C ILE A 941 -37.54 42.25 -6.12
N ALA A 942 -37.93 43.34 -6.80
CA ALA A 942 -36.98 44.39 -7.20
C ALA A 942 -36.36 45.09 -5.96
N PRO A 943 -35.02 45.28 -5.92
CA PRO A 943 -34.36 45.95 -4.80
C PRO A 943 -34.73 47.43 -4.70
N PRO A 944 -34.83 48.00 -3.49
CA PRO A 944 -35.02 49.43 -3.28
C PRO A 944 -33.76 50.23 -3.68
N ASP A 945 -33.88 51.55 -3.84
CA ASP A 945 -32.72 52.43 -4.04
C ASP A 945 -31.72 52.30 -2.87
N ILE A 946 -30.45 52.00 -3.20
CA ILE A 946 -29.42 51.61 -2.23
C ILE A 946 -28.45 52.79 -1.96
N PRO A 947 -28.35 53.30 -0.73
CA PRO A 947 -27.32 54.28 -0.34
C PRO A 947 -25.90 53.71 -0.45
N SER A 948 -24.90 54.55 -0.71
CA SER A 948 -23.51 54.11 -0.95
C SER A 948 -22.81 53.38 0.22
N SER A 949 -23.36 53.44 1.44
CA SER A 949 -22.82 52.77 2.64
C SER A 949 -23.56 51.49 3.02
N HIS A 950 -24.50 51.05 2.19
CA HIS A 950 -25.39 49.93 2.48
C HIS A 950 -25.48 48.99 1.28
N ILE A 951 -25.88 47.76 1.56
CA ILE A 951 -26.27 46.78 0.57
C ILE A 951 -27.70 46.32 0.84
N ALA A 952 -28.47 46.10 -0.22
CA ALA A 952 -29.77 45.47 -0.11
C ALA A 952 -29.59 43.96 0.01
N VAL A 953 -30.01 43.39 1.15
CA VAL A 953 -30.02 41.95 1.41
C VAL A 953 -31.47 41.49 1.41
N PHE A 954 -31.78 40.57 0.51
CA PHE A 954 -33.12 40.01 0.42
C PHE A 954 -33.34 38.92 1.47
N ASP A 955 -34.32 39.12 2.34
CA ASP A 955 -34.77 38.10 3.27
C ASP A 955 -35.80 37.20 2.57
N ALA A 956 -35.41 35.94 2.35
CA ALA A 956 -36.21 34.96 1.63
C ALA A 956 -37.37 34.39 2.46
N GLU A 957 -37.32 34.43 3.79
CA GLU A 957 -38.38 33.89 4.66
C GLU A 957 -39.58 34.83 4.73
N ILE A 958 -39.32 36.13 4.82
CA ILE A 958 -40.37 37.16 4.89
C ILE A 958 -40.62 37.90 3.57
N GLN A 959 -39.86 37.57 2.51
CA GLN A 959 -40.00 38.13 1.16
C GLN A 959 -39.84 39.66 1.12
N THR A 960 -38.85 40.18 1.84
CA THR A 960 -38.60 41.64 1.91
C THR A 960 -37.12 41.98 1.80
N TRP A 961 -36.83 43.13 1.19
CA TRP A 961 -35.48 43.69 1.19
C TRP A 961 -35.17 44.37 2.52
N SER A 962 -34.02 44.02 3.10
CA SER A 962 -33.44 44.72 4.23
C SER A 962 -32.19 45.47 3.75
N LEU A 963 -32.05 46.74 4.13
CA LEU A 963 -30.80 47.45 3.91
C LEU A 963 -29.89 47.13 5.10
N GLN A 964 -28.76 46.52 4.81
CA GLN A 964 -27.73 46.23 5.79
C GLN A 964 -26.53 47.11 5.50
N GLU A 965 -25.87 47.62 6.54
CA GLU A 965 -24.60 48.31 6.38
C GLU A 965 -23.56 47.35 5.78
N ASP A 966 -22.76 47.86 4.84
CA ASP A 966 -21.71 47.07 4.19
C ASP A 966 -20.34 47.68 4.51
N HIS A 967 -19.70 47.16 5.56
CA HIS A 967 -18.35 47.56 5.99
C HIS A 967 -17.26 46.64 5.41
N ARG A 968 -17.61 45.75 4.47
CA ARG A 968 -16.66 44.79 3.89
C ARG A 968 -15.68 45.53 2.98
N GLY A 969 -14.38 45.27 3.18
CA GLY A 969 -13.30 46.00 2.49
C GLY A 969 -12.84 47.26 3.21
N GLU A 970 -13.54 47.71 4.25
CA GLU A 970 -13.02 48.72 5.17
C GLU A 970 -12.06 48.09 6.19
N THR A 971 -11.04 48.83 6.60
CA THR A 971 -10.06 48.36 7.58
C THR A 971 -10.57 48.61 9.00
N VAL A 972 -10.82 47.53 9.74
CA VAL A 972 -11.21 47.59 11.15
C VAL A 972 -10.29 46.74 12.03
N TYR A 973 -10.33 46.94 13.34
CA TYR A 973 -9.43 46.37 14.31
C TYR A 973 -10.21 45.75 15.47
N ASP A 974 -9.83 44.54 15.89
CA ASP A 974 -10.41 43.89 17.06
C ASP A 974 -10.08 44.70 18.32
N THR A 975 -11.09 45.07 19.11
CA THR A 975 -10.92 45.89 20.30
C THR A 975 -10.24 45.17 21.45
N THR A 976 -10.16 43.84 21.43
CA THR A 976 -9.51 43.05 22.48
C THR A 976 -8.02 42.88 22.20
N THR A 977 -7.65 42.69 20.93
CA THR A 977 -6.29 42.29 20.51
C THR A 977 -5.57 43.37 19.72
N GLY A 978 -6.29 44.33 19.14
CA GLY A 978 -5.75 45.39 18.28
C GLY A 978 -5.37 44.93 16.87
N ASN A 979 -5.61 43.66 16.53
CA ASN A 979 -5.30 43.13 15.21
C ASN A 979 -6.30 43.61 14.18
N GLN A 980 -5.85 43.80 12.94
CA GLN A 980 -6.74 44.09 11.82
C GLN A 980 -7.68 42.90 11.60
N VAL A 981 -8.98 43.18 11.58
CA VAL A 981 -10.03 42.19 11.35
C VAL A 981 -10.67 42.48 10.01
N TYR A 982 -10.79 41.42 9.22
CA TYR A 982 -11.52 41.48 7.97
C TYR A 982 -12.99 41.19 8.26
N ILE A 983 -13.87 42.15 7.95
CA ILE A 983 -15.31 41.95 8.06
C ILE A 983 -15.77 41.22 6.80
N SER A 984 -16.16 39.96 6.99
CA SER A 984 -16.72 39.11 5.94
C SER A 984 -18.24 39.21 5.86
N ASP A 985 -18.87 39.60 6.96
CA ASP A 985 -20.31 39.47 7.16
C ASP A 985 -21.00 40.84 7.06
N LEU A 986 -22.24 40.83 6.58
CA LEU A 986 -23.06 42.03 6.38
C LEU A 986 -23.76 42.44 7.67
N GLY A 987 -23.91 43.75 7.88
CA GLY A 987 -24.53 44.32 9.08
C GLY A 987 -23.61 45.32 9.80
N PRO A 988 -24.06 45.87 10.94
CA PRO A 988 -23.25 46.80 11.72
C PRO A 988 -21.95 46.14 12.19
N LEU A 989 -20.89 46.93 12.33
CA LEU A 989 -19.62 46.44 12.86
C LEU A 989 -19.83 45.73 14.20
N PRO A 990 -19.30 44.50 14.38
CA PRO A 990 -19.36 43.78 15.65
C PRO A 990 -18.92 44.64 16.83
N GLU A 991 -19.55 44.50 18.01
CA GLU A 991 -19.23 45.33 19.18
C GLU A 991 -17.76 45.24 19.62
N ASN A 992 -17.07 44.17 19.23
CA ASN A 992 -15.66 43.92 19.52
C ASN A 992 -14.70 44.41 18.42
N VAL A 993 -15.14 45.23 17.47
CA VAL A 993 -14.27 45.82 16.46
C VAL A 993 -14.44 47.33 16.36
N THR A 994 -13.41 48.01 15.88
CA THR A 994 -13.41 49.47 15.69
C THR A 994 -12.67 49.84 14.42
N SER A 995 -13.10 50.89 13.72
CA SER A 995 -12.36 51.47 12.59
C SER A 995 -11.16 52.33 13.04
N VAL A 996 -10.97 52.51 14.35
CA VAL A 996 -9.86 53.30 14.92
C VAL A 996 -8.65 52.40 15.16
N SER A 997 -7.54 52.69 14.48
CA SER A 997 -6.30 51.90 14.59
C SER A 997 -5.61 52.04 15.96
N PRO A 998 -5.14 50.93 16.58
CA PRO A 998 -4.28 50.98 17.76
C PRO A 998 -2.90 51.49 17.36
N GLY A 999 -2.60 52.74 17.68
CA GLY A 999 -1.33 53.41 17.34
C GLY A 999 -0.09 52.92 18.12
N GLY A 1000 0.06 51.62 18.41
CA GLY A 1000 1.24 51.05 19.10
C GLY A 1000 0.99 49.67 19.72
N GLY A 1001 2.06 48.91 20.00
CA GLY A 1001 2.01 47.47 20.32
C GLY A 1001 1.53 47.05 21.72
N TYR A 1002 1.31 47.99 22.64
CA TYR A 1002 0.83 47.70 24.00
C TYR A 1002 -0.33 48.63 24.35
N LYS A 1003 -1.43 48.49 23.61
CA LYS A 1003 -2.64 49.31 23.76
C LYS A 1003 -3.82 48.41 24.14
N LYS A 1004 -4.72 48.93 24.97
CA LYS A 1004 -5.97 48.29 25.37
C LYS A 1004 -7.15 49.22 25.05
N TRP A 1005 -8.20 48.66 24.46
CA TRP A 1005 -9.38 49.42 24.09
C TRP A 1005 -10.23 49.78 25.31
N ASP A 1006 -10.59 51.05 25.45
CA ASP A 1006 -11.62 51.49 26.39
C ASP A 1006 -12.96 51.57 25.65
N SER A 1007 -13.84 50.60 25.91
CA SER A 1007 -15.15 50.52 25.27
C SER A 1007 -16.11 51.65 25.63
N LYS A 1008 -15.91 52.35 26.76
CA LYS A 1008 -16.71 53.52 27.15
C LYS A 1008 -16.24 54.80 26.48
N ALA A 1009 -14.94 54.97 26.32
CA ALA A 1009 -14.36 56.15 25.69
C ALA A 1009 -14.17 56.01 24.17
N GLN A 1010 -14.31 54.78 23.63
CA GLN A 1010 -14.10 54.45 22.21
C GLN A 1010 -12.70 54.86 21.71
N VAL A 1011 -11.68 54.69 22.56
CA VAL A 1011 -10.29 55.05 22.28
C VAL A 1011 -9.30 54.01 22.81
N TRP A 1012 -8.16 53.86 22.14
CA TRP A 1012 -7.07 53.00 22.55
C TRP A 1012 -6.20 53.66 23.64
N MET A 1013 -6.13 53.05 24.83
CA MET A 1013 -5.30 53.49 25.95
C MET A 1013 -4.02 52.64 26.06
N ASN A 1014 -2.97 53.14 26.72
CA ASN A 1014 -1.74 52.35 26.96
C ASN A 1014 -2.01 51.23 27.97
N ASP A 1015 -1.60 50.00 27.64
CA ASP A 1015 -1.57 48.89 28.59
C ASP A 1015 -0.17 48.80 29.23
N GLU A 1016 0.03 49.61 30.27
CA GLU A 1016 1.30 49.71 30.98
C GLU A 1016 1.73 48.38 31.63
N ALA A 1017 0.78 47.51 31.97
CA ALA A 1017 1.06 46.20 32.55
C ALA A 1017 1.56 45.20 31.49
N ALA A 1018 0.96 45.20 30.30
CA ALA A 1018 1.40 44.39 29.17
C ALA A 1018 2.79 44.83 28.68
N GLU A 1019 3.05 46.13 28.62
CA GLU A 1019 4.37 46.68 28.26
C GLU A 1019 5.44 46.32 29.31
N ALA A 1020 5.11 46.40 30.61
CA ALA A 1020 6.02 45.99 31.68
C ALA A 1020 6.32 44.48 31.66
N ALA A 1021 5.31 43.64 31.39
CA ALA A 1021 5.48 42.19 31.29
C ALA A 1021 6.28 41.77 30.05
N ALA A 1022 6.21 42.53 28.95
CA ALA A 1022 7.04 42.31 27.77
C ALA A 1022 8.51 42.66 28.06
N ARG A 1023 8.77 43.80 28.71
CA ARG A 1023 10.13 44.19 29.12
C ARG A 1023 10.74 43.21 30.12
N LEU A 1024 9.94 42.68 31.05
CA LEU A 1024 10.40 41.65 31.99
C LEU A 1024 10.76 40.35 31.27
N ARG A 1025 9.92 39.89 30.33
CA ARG A 1025 10.21 38.69 29.52
C ARG A 1025 11.46 38.85 28.68
N GLU A 1026 11.67 40.03 28.10
CA GLU A 1026 12.88 40.32 27.33
C GLU A 1026 14.14 40.34 28.23
N ALA A 1027 14.02 40.88 29.44
CA ALA A 1027 15.09 40.84 30.44
C ALA A 1027 15.37 39.40 30.92
N GLU A 1028 14.35 38.59 31.18
CA GLU A 1028 14.50 37.18 31.54
C GLU A 1028 15.11 36.35 30.40
N GLY A 1029 14.68 36.60 29.16
CA GLY A 1029 15.27 36.00 27.97
C GLY A 1029 16.75 36.35 27.82
N THR A 1030 17.10 37.62 28.04
CA THR A 1030 18.49 38.10 28.02
C THR A 1030 19.32 37.45 29.13
N LYS A 1031 18.77 37.33 30.35
CA LYS A 1031 19.40 36.63 31.48
C LYS A 1031 19.69 35.17 31.14
N ASN A 1032 18.70 34.47 30.62
CA ASN A 1032 18.83 33.05 30.27
C ASN A 1032 19.86 32.84 29.15
N ARG A 1033 19.88 33.70 28.12
CA ARG A 1033 20.88 33.64 27.05
C ARG A 1033 22.29 33.88 27.58
N LEU A 1034 22.49 34.84 28.48
CA LEU A 1034 23.80 35.10 29.07
C LEU A 1034 24.26 33.98 30.02
N LEU A 1035 23.32 33.34 30.75
CA LEU A 1035 23.61 32.15 31.55
C LEU A 1035 24.00 30.95 30.70
N GLN A 1036 23.34 30.78 29.56
CA GLN A 1036 23.65 29.73 28.61
C GLN A 1036 25.05 29.92 28.03
N ILE A 1037 25.38 31.12 27.54
CA ILE A 1037 26.72 31.45 27.05
C ILE A 1037 27.79 31.19 28.12
N ALA A 1038 27.50 31.54 29.39
CA ALA A 1038 28.44 31.29 30.47
C ALA A 1038 28.60 29.78 30.75
N SER A 1039 27.52 28.99 30.73
CA SER A 1039 27.57 27.54 30.93
C SER A 1039 28.30 26.83 29.79
N GLU A 1040 28.11 27.24 28.54
CA GLU A 1040 28.82 26.71 27.37
C GLU A 1040 30.32 26.97 27.43
N LYS A 1041 30.74 28.11 27.99
CA LYS A 1041 32.17 28.40 28.21
C LYS A 1041 32.74 27.69 29.44
N ILE A 1042 31.91 27.43 30.46
CA ILE A 1042 32.33 26.74 31.69
C ILE A 1042 32.53 25.25 31.46
N ALA A 1043 31.67 24.59 30.69
CA ALA A 1043 31.71 23.13 30.51
C ALA A 1043 33.09 22.61 30.03
N PRO A 1044 33.65 23.04 28.88
CA PRO A 1044 34.94 22.53 28.42
C PRO A 1044 36.11 22.93 29.35
N LEU A 1045 36.03 24.11 29.98
CA LEU A 1045 37.03 24.53 30.97
C LEU A 1045 36.96 23.70 32.25
N GLN A 1046 35.76 23.21 32.61
CA GLN A 1046 35.56 22.35 33.77
C GLN A 1046 36.02 20.93 33.49
N ASP A 1047 35.72 20.41 32.30
CA ASP A 1047 36.16 19.08 31.88
C ASP A 1047 37.70 19.02 31.87
N ALA A 1048 38.36 20.07 31.35
CA ALA A 1048 39.82 20.17 31.41
C ALA A 1048 40.35 20.18 32.85
N VAL A 1049 39.61 20.74 33.82
CA VAL A 1049 39.99 20.70 35.25
C VAL A 1049 39.75 19.32 35.85
N ASP A 1050 38.64 18.67 35.52
CA ASP A 1050 38.26 17.37 36.06
C ASP A 1050 39.14 16.23 35.52
N LEU A 1051 39.69 16.41 34.32
CA LEU A 1051 40.72 15.56 33.71
C LEU A 1051 42.15 15.90 34.16
N ASP A 1052 42.31 16.93 35.01
CA ASP A 1052 43.58 17.49 35.51
C ASP A 1052 44.55 18.01 34.42
N GLU A 1053 44.01 18.32 33.23
CA GLU A 1053 44.76 18.84 32.08
C GLU A 1053 44.73 20.38 31.99
N ALA A 1054 43.88 21.05 32.78
CA ALA A 1054 43.69 22.50 32.70
C ALA A 1054 44.88 23.31 33.20
N THR A 1055 45.28 24.29 32.40
CA THR A 1055 46.31 25.28 32.75
C THR A 1055 45.83 26.25 33.84
N ASN A 1056 46.76 26.91 34.54
CA ASN A 1056 46.41 27.92 35.55
C ASN A 1056 45.59 29.09 34.97
N LYS A 1057 45.78 29.43 33.68
CA LYS A 1057 44.98 30.45 32.99
C LYS A 1057 43.55 29.96 32.73
N GLU A 1058 43.36 28.70 32.34
CA GLU A 1058 42.04 28.12 32.14
C GLU A 1058 41.29 27.95 33.46
N LYS A 1059 41.99 27.55 34.53
CA LYS A 1059 41.44 27.52 35.90
C LYS A 1059 40.98 28.92 36.36
N ALA A 1060 41.75 29.97 36.03
CA ALA A 1060 41.36 31.35 36.32
C ALA A 1060 40.17 31.84 35.46
N SER A 1061 40.16 31.52 34.16
CA SER A 1061 39.06 31.83 33.23
C SER A 1061 37.78 31.11 33.63
N LEU A 1062 37.87 29.84 34.01
CA LEU A 1062 36.77 29.05 34.55
C LEU A 1062 36.17 29.71 35.79
N LEU A 1063 37.02 30.16 36.71
CA LEU A 1063 36.58 30.87 37.90
C LEU A 1063 35.91 32.22 37.55
N ALA A 1064 36.44 32.95 36.57
CA ALA A 1064 35.86 34.21 36.09
C ALA A 1064 34.49 33.98 35.43
N TRP A 1065 34.35 32.96 34.58
CA TRP A 1065 33.09 32.59 33.94
C TRP A 1065 32.07 32.04 34.93
N ARG A 1066 32.49 31.25 35.92
CA ARG A 1066 31.62 30.78 37.01
C ARG A 1066 31.11 31.96 37.84
N LYS A 1067 31.97 32.93 38.17
CA LYS A 1067 31.58 34.17 38.85
C LYS A 1067 30.61 35.00 37.99
N TYR A 1068 30.90 35.16 36.71
CA TYR A 1068 30.02 35.86 35.77
C TYR A 1068 28.65 35.19 35.68
N ARG A 1069 28.60 33.85 35.54
CA ARG A 1069 27.35 33.08 35.55
C ARG A 1069 26.55 33.33 36.82
N VAL A 1070 27.21 33.33 37.98
CA VAL A 1070 26.55 33.63 39.25
C VAL A 1070 26.04 35.08 39.30
N GLN A 1071 26.82 36.04 38.80
CA GLN A 1071 26.40 37.44 38.74
C GLN A 1071 25.21 37.64 37.81
N VAL A 1072 25.24 37.09 36.59
CA VAL A 1072 24.10 37.10 35.66
C VAL A 1072 22.88 36.44 36.30
N ASN A 1073 23.06 35.31 36.99
CA ASN A 1073 21.95 34.61 37.63
C ASN A 1073 21.31 35.44 38.76
N ARG A 1074 22.08 36.35 39.36
CA ARG A 1074 21.63 37.25 40.43
C ARG A 1074 21.11 38.59 39.92
N VAL A 1075 21.16 38.87 38.61
CA VAL A 1075 20.56 40.10 38.06
C VAL A 1075 19.06 40.09 38.28
N ASP A 1076 18.54 41.17 38.87
CA ASP A 1076 17.11 41.44 38.99
C ASP A 1076 16.56 41.88 37.63
N THR A 1077 15.68 41.05 37.06
CA THR A 1077 15.12 41.25 35.73
C THR A 1077 14.06 42.34 35.67
N LEU A 1078 13.61 42.86 36.82
CA LEU A 1078 12.68 44.00 36.88
C LEU A 1078 13.39 45.35 36.63
N LYS A 1079 14.70 45.43 36.89
CA LYS A 1079 15.57 46.58 36.57
C LYS A 1079 16.98 46.10 36.21
N PRO A 1080 17.14 45.49 35.03
CA PRO A 1080 18.34 44.72 34.73
C PRO A 1080 19.57 45.62 34.55
N VAL A 1081 20.58 45.38 35.38
CA VAL A 1081 21.95 45.88 35.18
C VAL A 1081 22.82 44.66 34.90
N TRP A 1082 23.22 44.50 33.64
CA TRP A 1082 23.94 43.31 33.19
C TRP A 1082 25.43 43.41 33.57
N PRO A 1083 26.01 42.38 34.20
CA PRO A 1083 27.44 42.36 34.50
C PRO A 1083 28.27 42.31 33.20
N GLU A 1084 29.50 42.80 33.26
CA GLU A 1084 30.37 42.87 32.10
C GLU A 1084 30.98 41.49 31.81
N LYS A 1085 30.93 41.07 30.54
CA LYS A 1085 31.32 39.73 30.11
C LYS A 1085 32.84 39.54 30.24
N PRO A 1086 33.34 38.42 30.81
CA PRO A 1086 34.78 38.17 30.92
C PRO A 1086 35.45 38.16 29.55
N ALA A 1087 36.61 38.81 29.44
CA ALA A 1087 37.39 38.85 28.20
C ALA A 1087 37.85 37.44 27.83
N SER A 1088 37.58 37.04 26.58
CA SER A 1088 37.98 35.75 26.04
C SER A 1088 39.45 35.83 25.62
N SER A 1089 40.38 35.47 26.50
CA SER A 1089 41.76 35.17 26.09
C SER A 1089 41.94 33.66 26.05
N LEU A 1090 41.52 33.08 24.92
CA LEU A 1090 42.17 31.92 24.32
C LEU A 1090 42.78 32.41 23.00
#